data_AF-A0A512M8W3-F1
#
_entry.id   AF-A0A512M8W3-F1
#
_cell.length_a   1.000
_cell.length_b   1.000
_cell.length_c   1.000
_cell.angle_alpha   90.00
_cell.angle_beta   90.00
_cell.angle_gamma   90.00
#
_symmetry.space_group_name_H-M   'P 1'
#
loop_
_entity.id
_entity.type
_entity.pdbx_description
1 polymer ?
#
loop_
_entity_poly.entity_id
_entity_poly.type
_entity_poly.pdbx_seq_one_letter_code
_entity_poly.pdbx_strand_id
1 'polypeptide(L)'
;MKSLALLLLALCPLAHAATEADVIVYGATPGGFCAAIAAAREGASVILLEPTDHVGGVNTGGLCFSDSNQTVRSTVMGLFDEWHTRVEKDYQQRGVELPYKVSMKNADKWTYEPHVAAKITKEMLDEAGVKVLVKRVLKQVSKDGARITQLKTSDGEFAAKTYIDGTYEGDLMAAAGVSWTIGREGRKEFGESLAGKQYPKGRMAISGLDAEGKLLPLITTGDAGPDDEGDKNVMVYSFRLCVTKDAANRVPFPKPAKYDPARFEAIRRYFAQEKRPILLWDLYPLPGNKFDANNGIGKQFSMGLVGACNGWSEADEAGRARIWEEHKQYTLELYHFLSTDPSVPEHLRKEMGDLGLCRDEFAAYDHWSPQLYVREGRRMKGMYVVSQKDIMEEPKKDDPIVVSSFPIDSHDCQRVGTKDMVANEGTIMPVRMEGRRNGYPYHIPYRAILPKADECDNLLVPIALSCTHVGISSIRVEPTWMILGQSAGIAAAMSAKQSVAVQKLAYPALRERLLAQKQALDLPVLPDLPPVPVTPVSIDPKTLSGIVLDDAQAETKGPWARSSNFKPHVGTGYLHDDKRGDGQSSVTFRFKAPKAGKYDLRMAYSAHETRAKAVPVTIQSGDHKVSLKVDQTQALPAKESFRSIGTVELFADAETTITLSNTETDGFVIVDALQLIEAKN
;
A
#
# COMPACT_ATOMS: atom_id res chain seq x y z
N MET A 1 81.76 -7.20 -22.44
CA MET A 1 80.66 -6.39 -21.89
C MET A 1 79.34 -6.92 -22.43
N LYS A 2 78.63 -7.74 -21.65
CA LYS A 2 77.23 -8.11 -21.91
C LYS A 2 76.50 -7.97 -20.57
N SER A 3 75.72 -6.91 -20.44
CA SER A 3 74.92 -6.62 -19.24
C SER A 3 73.73 -7.56 -19.18
N LEU A 4 73.63 -8.31 -18.09
CA LEU A 4 72.48 -9.13 -17.73
C LEU A 4 71.51 -8.23 -16.94
N ALA A 5 70.39 -7.87 -17.56
CA ALA A 5 69.32 -7.14 -16.86
C ALA A 5 68.45 -8.15 -16.10
N LEU A 6 68.49 -8.08 -14.78
CA LEU A 6 67.64 -8.85 -13.87
C LEU A 6 66.25 -8.19 -13.84
N LEU A 7 65.23 -8.85 -14.39
CA LEU A 7 63.84 -8.40 -14.30
C LEU A 7 63.29 -8.82 -12.92
N LEU A 8 63.16 -7.87 -12.00
CA LEU A 8 62.39 -8.06 -10.76
C LEU A 8 60.89 -8.09 -11.11
N LEU A 9 60.30 -9.28 -11.12
CA LEU A 9 58.84 -9.46 -11.06
C LEU A 9 58.36 -9.00 -9.68
N ALA A 10 57.80 -7.80 -9.60
CA ALA A 10 57.02 -7.36 -8.46
C ALA A 10 55.74 -8.20 -8.39
N LEU A 11 55.71 -9.19 -7.49
CA LEU A 11 54.48 -9.86 -7.05
C LEU A 11 53.62 -8.82 -6.32
N CYS A 12 52.66 -8.23 -7.01
CA CYS A 12 51.54 -7.56 -6.36
C CYS A 12 50.80 -8.61 -5.51
N PRO A 13 50.70 -8.45 -4.18
CA PRO A 13 49.81 -9.31 -3.41
C PRO A 13 48.39 -9.05 -3.92
N LEU A 14 47.74 -10.09 -4.45
CA LEU A 14 46.30 -10.10 -4.64
C LEU A 14 45.68 -9.70 -3.30
N ALA A 15 45.11 -8.51 -3.21
CA ALA A 15 44.44 -8.02 -2.01
C ALA A 15 43.31 -9.00 -1.70
N HIS A 16 43.53 -9.91 -0.74
CA HIS A 16 42.47 -10.74 -0.21
C HIS A 16 41.43 -9.79 0.38
N ALA A 17 40.21 -9.85 -0.16
CA ALA A 17 39.13 -9.00 0.31
C ALA A 17 38.92 -9.29 1.81
N ALA A 18 38.99 -8.28 2.68
CA ALA A 18 38.73 -8.42 4.11
C ALA A 18 37.53 -9.35 4.42
N THR A 19 37.77 -10.45 5.12
CA THR A 19 36.80 -11.47 5.51
C THR A 19 36.31 -11.31 6.94
N GLU A 20 36.87 -10.35 7.68
CA GLU A 20 36.55 -10.08 9.07
C GLU A 20 36.09 -8.63 9.26
N ALA A 21 35.15 -8.44 10.18
CA ALA A 21 34.60 -7.12 10.54
C ALA A 21 34.09 -7.11 11.98
N ASP A 22 33.84 -5.93 12.54
CA ASP A 22 33.14 -5.83 13.83
C ASP A 22 31.67 -6.24 13.69
N VAL A 23 31.04 -5.83 12.58
CA VAL A 23 29.64 -6.13 12.27
C VAL A 23 29.52 -6.68 10.85
N ILE A 24 28.82 -7.82 10.71
CA ILE A 24 28.34 -8.31 9.42
C ILE A 24 26.82 -8.14 9.34
N VAL A 25 26.36 -7.55 8.24
CA VAL A 25 24.94 -7.50 7.88
C VAL A 25 24.71 -8.44 6.70
N TYR A 26 23.74 -9.34 6.81
CA TYR A 26 23.34 -10.24 5.73
C TYR A 26 21.99 -9.82 5.16
N GLY A 27 21.97 -9.41 3.89
CA GLY A 27 20.81 -8.82 3.20
C GLY A 27 20.86 -7.28 3.16
N ALA A 28 20.74 -6.71 1.96
CA ALA A 28 20.82 -5.28 1.69
C ALA A 28 19.46 -4.63 1.41
N THR A 29 18.41 -5.11 2.08
CA THR A 29 17.08 -4.48 2.08
C THR A 29 17.12 -3.07 2.73
N PRO A 30 16.02 -2.30 2.74
CA PRO A 30 15.97 -1.02 3.46
C PRO A 30 16.41 -1.08 4.92
N GLY A 31 16.02 -2.13 5.65
CA GLY A 31 16.53 -2.33 7.01
C GLY A 31 18.02 -2.73 7.02
N GLY A 32 18.45 -3.59 6.11
CA GLY A 32 19.83 -4.05 6.01
C GLY A 32 20.84 -2.94 5.71
N PHE A 33 20.61 -2.14 4.67
CA PHE A 33 21.56 -1.06 4.34
C PHE A 33 21.57 0.05 5.40
N CYS A 34 20.42 0.36 6.02
CA CYS A 34 20.38 1.31 7.14
C CYS A 34 21.14 0.79 8.35
N ALA A 35 21.05 -0.52 8.64
CA ALA A 35 21.84 -1.13 9.71
C ALA A 35 23.35 -1.04 9.44
N ALA A 36 23.77 -1.31 8.20
CA ALA A 36 25.18 -1.22 7.82
C ALA A 36 25.72 0.22 7.96
N ILE A 37 24.98 1.21 7.45
CA ILE A 37 25.35 2.63 7.57
C ILE A 37 25.43 3.07 9.03
N ALA A 38 24.43 2.71 9.83
CA ALA A 38 24.36 3.12 11.23
C ALA A 38 25.48 2.50 12.07
N ALA A 39 25.80 1.22 11.86
CA ALA A 39 26.92 0.55 12.50
C ALA A 39 28.27 1.19 12.13
N ALA A 40 28.48 1.50 10.85
CA ALA A 40 29.71 2.15 10.40
C ALA A 40 29.87 3.56 10.98
N ARG A 41 28.78 4.32 11.10
CA ARG A 41 28.78 5.66 11.75
C ARG A 41 29.03 5.60 13.26
N GLU A 42 28.81 4.46 13.89
CA GLU A 42 29.24 4.18 15.28
C GLU A 42 30.72 3.76 15.38
N GLY A 43 31.44 3.72 14.26
CA GLY A 43 32.87 3.42 14.18
C GLY A 43 33.20 1.94 14.03
N ALA A 44 32.23 1.08 13.74
CA ALA A 44 32.48 -0.33 13.45
C ALA A 44 33.03 -0.52 12.03
N SER A 45 33.94 -1.48 11.84
CA SER A 45 34.18 -2.04 10.51
C SER A 45 32.98 -2.90 10.09
N VAL A 46 32.46 -2.68 8.88
CA VAL A 46 31.20 -3.30 8.41
C VAL A 46 31.37 -3.98 7.06
N ILE A 47 30.91 -5.23 6.98
CA ILE A 47 30.70 -5.95 5.72
C ILE A 47 29.20 -6.17 5.55
N LEU A 48 28.66 -5.75 4.41
CA LEU A 48 27.28 -6.01 3.98
C LEU A 48 27.29 -7.09 2.89
N LEU A 49 26.78 -8.28 3.21
CA LEU A 49 26.68 -9.42 2.30
C LEU A 49 25.28 -9.45 1.68
N GLU A 50 25.17 -9.26 0.37
CA GLU A 50 23.92 -9.29 -0.38
C GLU A 50 23.84 -10.58 -1.23
N PRO A 51 22.81 -11.43 -1.05
CA PRO A 51 22.67 -12.68 -1.80
C PRO A 51 22.54 -12.49 -3.31
N THR A 52 21.91 -11.40 -3.74
CA THR A 52 21.70 -11.04 -5.15
C THR A 52 22.76 -10.07 -5.65
N ASP A 53 22.62 -9.54 -6.86
CA ASP A 53 23.35 -8.36 -7.35
C ASP A 53 22.59 -7.04 -7.20
N HIS A 54 21.45 -7.05 -6.50
CA HIS A 54 20.63 -5.88 -6.31
C HIS A 54 20.69 -5.36 -4.86
N VAL A 55 21.21 -4.14 -4.68
CA VAL A 55 21.31 -3.48 -3.37
C VAL A 55 20.14 -2.52 -3.18
N GLY A 56 19.55 -2.54 -1.97
CA GLY A 56 18.47 -1.64 -1.55
C GLY A 56 17.10 -2.28 -1.48
N GLY A 57 16.96 -3.55 -1.87
CA GLY A 57 15.71 -4.30 -1.84
C GLY A 57 14.60 -3.61 -2.64
N VAL A 58 13.39 -3.56 -2.08
CA VAL A 58 12.20 -3.11 -2.83
C VAL A 58 12.20 -1.60 -3.11
N ASN A 59 12.80 -0.75 -2.26
CA ASN A 59 12.91 0.71 -2.50
C ASN A 59 13.70 1.03 -3.78
N THR A 60 14.74 0.26 -4.06
CA THR A 60 15.54 0.43 -5.28
C THR A 60 15.08 -0.52 -6.38
N GLY A 61 14.23 -1.50 -6.04
CA GLY A 61 13.71 -2.53 -6.90
C GLY A 61 12.32 -2.26 -7.48
N GLY A 62 11.67 -1.13 -7.17
CA GLY A 62 10.43 -0.71 -7.84
C GLY A 62 9.34 -0.15 -6.93
N LEU A 63 9.43 -0.33 -5.61
CA LEU A 63 8.55 0.38 -4.67
C LEU A 63 8.99 1.83 -4.58
N CYS A 64 8.26 2.69 -5.25
CA CYS A 64 8.62 4.08 -5.48
C CYS A 64 7.86 5.05 -4.58
N PHE A 65 7.06 4.51 -3.66
CA PHE A 65 6.20 5.22 -2.74
C PHE A 65 6.10 4.38 -1.46
N SER A 66 6.92 4.72 -0.46
CA SER A 66 7.08 3.95 0.79
C SER A 66 5.93 4.07 1.79
N ASP A 67 4.71 4.37 1.31
CA ASP A 67 3.47 4.48 2.10
C ASP A 67 3.52 5.39 3.35
N SER A 68 4.54 6.24 3.39
CA SER A 68 4.90 7.04 4.54
C SER A 68 3.97 8.23 4.76
N ASN A 69 3.14 8.57 3.77
CA ASN A 69 2.01 9.48 3.91
C ASN A 69 0.91 8.94 4.85
N GLN A 70 0.92 7.64 5.14
CA GLN A 70 0.03 6.99 6.11
C GLN A 70 0.69 6.86 7.48
N THR A 71 1.91 7.39 7.67
CA THR A 71 2.62 7.42 8.96
C THR A 71 2.65 8.83 9.53
N VAL A 72 2.80 8.94 10.85
CA VAL A 72 3.07 10.23 11.50
C VAL A 72 4.50 10.63 11.17
N ARG A 73 4.67 11.53 10.19
CA ARG A 73 5.97 11.89 9.61
C ARG A 73 7.04 12.36 10.59
N SER A 74 6.65 12.97 11.70
CA SER A 74 7.57 13.40 12.75
C SER A 74 8.20 12.23 13.53
N THR A 75 7.66 11.02 13.38
CA THR A 75 8.18 9.81 14.03
C THR A 75 9.13 9.00 13.13
N VAL A 76 9.04 9.19 11.81
CA VAL A 76 9.89 8.48 10.84
C VAL A 76 11.13 9.32 10.48
N MET A 77 12.01 9.49 11.46
CA MET A 77 13.22 10.32 11.39
C MET A 77 14.49 9.48 11.13
N GLY A 78 15.68 10.00 11.43
CA GLY A 78 16.95 9.29 11.25
C GLY A 78 17.30 9.04 9.78
N LEU A 79 17.77 7.82 9.48
CA LEU A 79 18.22 7.46 8.13
C LEU A 79 17.10 7.45 7.08
N PHE A 80 15.85 7.16 7.47
CA PHE A 80 14.72 7.28 6.55
C PHE A 80 14.54 8.71 6.04
N ASP A 81 14.61 9.67 6.96
CA ASP A 81 14.50 11.10 6.66
C ASP A 81 15.69 11.62 5.85
N GLU A 82 16.91 11.24 6.26
CA GLU A 82 18.13 11.61 5.54
C GLU A 82 18.12 11.10 4.10
N TRP A 83 17.74 9.84 3.90
CA TRP A 83 17.67 9.21 2.58
C TRP A 83 16.68 9.95 1.66
N HIS A 84 15.47 10.25 2.14
CA HIS A 84 14.49 11.00 1.36
C HIS A 84 14.93 12.44 1.09
N THR A 85 15.60 13.09 2.05
CA THR A 85 16.15 14.45 1.86
C THR A 85 17.23 14.46 0.78
N ARG A 86 18.04 13.41 0.70
CA ARG A 86 19.04 13.26 -0.38
C ARG A 86 18.40 12.97 -1.73
N VAL A 87 17.34 12.16 -1.76
CA VAL A 87 16.52 11.94 -2.98
C VAL A 87 15.93 13.27 -3.46
N GLU A 88 15.29 14.06 -2.58
CA GLU A 88 14.76 15.39 -2.93
C GLU A 88 15.86 16.30 -3.49
N LYS A 89 17.04 16.31 -2.86
CA LYS A 89 18.20 17.10 -3.29
C LYS A 89 18.72 16.69 -4.67
N ASP A 90 18.74 15.40 -5.00
CA ASP A 90 19.15 14.92 -6.34
C ASP A 90 18.25 15.50 -7.44
N TYR A 91 16.94 15.44 -7.27
CA TYR A 91 16.00 16.03 -8.23
C TYR A 91 16.19 17.54 -8.35
N GLN A 92 16.36 18.24 -7.23
CA GLN A 92 16.62 19.69 -7.23
C GLN A 92 17.89 20.04 -8.02
N GLN A 93 18.96 19.26 -7.87
CA GLN A 93 20.21 19.45 -8.63
C GLN A 93 20.04 19.19 -10.13
N ARG A 94 19.11 18.33 -10.51
CA ARG A 94 18.72 18.09 -11.91
C ARG A 94 17.67 19.07 -12.44
N GLY A 95 17.23 20.03 -11.63
CA GLY A 95 16.18 20.99 -12.00
C GLY A 95 14.78 20.39 -12.12
N VAL A 96 14.54 19.25 -11.48
CA VAL A 96 13.22 18.59 -11.43
C VAL A 96 12.51 18.98 -10.15
N GLU A 97 11.34 19.62 -10.27
CA GLU A 97 10.51 19.98 -9.13
C GLU A 97 9.62 18.80 -8.71
N LEU A 98 9.72 18.42 -7.44
CA LEU A 98 8.88 17.40 -6.82
C LEU A 98 7.60 18.03 -6.25
N PRO A 99 6.45 17.33 -6.25
CA PRO A 99 5.18 17.85 -5.73
C PRO A 99 5.10 17.82 -4.20
N TYR A 100 6.25 17.71 -3.52
CA TYR A 100 6.36 17.61 -2.07
C TYR A 100 7.70 18.16 -1.62
N LYS A 101 7.80 18.46 -0.32
CA LYS A 101 9.07 18.77 0.36
C LYS A 101 9.22 17.88 1.57
N VAL A 102 10.36 17.21 1.70
CA VAL A 102 10.60 16.26 2.80
C VAL A 102 10.55 16.98 4.15
N SER A 103 11.01 18.24 4.20
CA SER A 103 11.00 19.07 5.40
C SER A 103 9.61 19.42 5.93
N MET A 104 8.55 19.35 5.11
CA MET A 104 7.20 19.74 5.52
C MET A 104 6.51 18.71 6.42
N LYS A 105 6.96 17.45 6.40
CA LYS A 105 6.44 16.37 7.26
C LYS A 105 4.90 16.24 7.23
N ASN A 106 4.28 16.49 6.07
CA ASN A 106 2.84 16.38 5.87
C ASN A 106 2.48 15.01 5.23
N ALA A 107 1.20 14.83 4.87
CA ALA A 107 0.70 13.61 4.26
C ALA A 107 0.89 13.54 2.73
N ASP A 108 1.83 14.32 2.17
CA ASP A 108 2.14 14.23 0.74
C ASP A 108 2.84 12.90 0.42
N LYS A 109 2.64 12.44 -0.81
CA LYS A 109 3.24 11.22 -1.32
C LYS A 109 4.67 11.51 -1.76
N TRP A 110 5.64 11.04 -0.98
CA TRP A 110 7.05 11.12 -1.36
C TRP A 110 7.32 10.00 -2.37
N THR A 111 7.48 10.38 -3.64
CA THR A 111 7.62 9.49 -4.77
C THR A 111 8.96 9.66 -5.46
N TYR A 112 9.58 8.58 -5.92
CA TYR A 112 10.92 8.61 -6.51
C TYR A 112 11.13 7.49 -7.53
N GLU A 113 12.03 7.69 -8.48
CA GLU A 113 12.45 6.72 -9.47
C GLU A 113 13.42 5.68 -8.85
N PRO A 114 13.31 4.38 -9.21
CA PRO A 114 14.17 3.32 -8.65
C PRO A 114 15.66 3.56 -8.84
N HIS A 115 16.11 4.03 -10.01
CA HIS A 115 17.52 4.32 -10.25
C HIS A 115 18.06 5.47 -9.35
N VAL A 116 17.24 6.45 -9.00
CA VAL A 116 17.60 7.53 -8.06
C VAL A 116 17.76 6.95 -6.66
N ALA A 117 16.79 6.13 -6.23
CA ALA A 117 16.85 5.41 -4.97
C ALA A 117 18.13 4.55 -4.88
N ALA A 118 18.47 3.81 -5.94
CA ALA A 118 19.67 2.98 -6.00
C ALA A 118 20.96 3.81 -5.90
N LYS A 119 21.02 4.93 -6.62
CA LYS A 119 22.14 5.88 -6.57
C LYS A 119 22.36 6.40 -5.14
N ILE A 120 21.33 6.96 -4.51
CA ILE A 120 21.44 7.54 -3.15
C ILE A 120 21.83 6.47 -2.12
N THR A 121 21.25 5.27 -2.20
CA THR A 121 21.62 4.16 -1.30
C THR A 121 23.10 3.79 -1.45
N LYS A 122 23.60 3.69 -2.69
CA LYS A 122 25.01 3.39 -2.95
C LYS A 122 25.92 4.50 -2.39
N GLU A 123 25.60 5.77 -2.67
CA GLU A 123 26.38 6.91 -2.16
C GLU A 123 26.45 6.91 -0.63
N MET A 124 25.34 6.67 0.06
CA MET A 124 25.33 6.63 1.52
C MET A 124 26.13 5.45 2.11
N LEU A 125 26.12 4.28 1.45
CA LEU A 125 26.93 3.13 1.84
C LEU A 125 28.43 3.41 1.64
N ASP A 126 28.80 3.99 0.50
CA ASP A 126 30.18 4.35 0.17
C ASP A 126 30.71 5.44 1.13
N GLU A 127 29.92 6.48 1.38
CA GLU A 127 30.26 7.57 2.34
C GLU A 127 30.47 7.04 3.76
N ALA A 128 29.70 6.02 4.17
CA ALA A 128 29.84 5.40 5.48
C ALA A 128 31.03 4.43 5.55
N GLY A 129 31.69 4.11 4.43
CA GLY A 129 32.79 3.15 4.38
C GLY A 129 32.35 1.69 4.54
N VAL A 130 31.09 1.37 4.21
CA VAL A 130 30.58 0.00 4.26
C VAL A 130 31.16 -0.82 3.11
N LYS A 131 31.73 -1.98 3.42
CA LYS A 131 32.17 -2.92 2.37
C LYS A 131 31.00 -3.78 1.89
N VAL A 132 30.45 -3.44 0.73
CA VAL A 132 29.32 -4.17 0.12
C VAL A 132 29.85 -5.29 -0.77
N LEU A 133 29.38 -6.52 -0.55
CA LEU A 133 29.69 -7.70 -1.35
C LEU A 133 28.40 -8.36 -1.82
N VAL A 134 28.17 -8.35 -3.13
CA VAL A 134 27.00 -8.94 -3.79
C VAL A 134 27.24 -10.40 -4.20
N LYS A 135 26.17 -11.11 -4.58
CA LYS A 135 26.19 -12.54 -4.96
C LYS A 135 26.78 -13.44 -3.87
N ARG A 136 26.41 -13.16 -2.62
CA ARG A 136 26.86 -13.86 -1.41
C ARG A 136 25.73 -14.68 -0.80
N VAL A 137 25.33 -15.77 -1.46
CA VAL A 137 24.26 -16.64 -0.97
C VAL A 137 24.74 -17.41 0.26
N LEU A 138 24.09 -17.28 1.41
CA LEU A 138 24.41 -18.03 2.62
C LEU A 138 24.24 -19.52 2.38
N LYS A 139 25.26 -20.30 2.77
CA LYS A 139 25.27 -21.76 2.66
C LYS A 139 25.34 -22.43 4.03
N GLN A 140 26.02 -21.82 5.00
CA GLN A 140 26.14 -22.38 6.35
C GLN A 140 26.44 -21.29 7.40
N VAL A 141 25.94 -21.51 8.62
CA VAL A 141 26.30 -20.74 9.82
C VAL A 141 27.03 -21.68 10.78
N SER A 142 28.20 -21.25 11.25
CA SER A 142 28.97 -21.96 12.29
C SER A 142 28.78 -21.25 13.63
N LYS A 143 28.61 -22.03 14.71
CA LYS A 143 28.42 -21.53 16.07
C LYS A 143 29.31 -22.25 17.08
N ASP A 144 29.68 -21.52 18.13
CA ASP A 144 30.21 -22.06 19.38
C ASP A 144 29.20 -21.76 20.50
N GLY A 145 28.48 -22.80 20.95
CA GLY A 145 27.29 -22.64 21.78
C GLY A 145 26.24 -21.73 21.10
N ALA A 146 25.86 -20.64 21.77
CA ALA A 146 24.92 -19.64 21.24
C ALA A 146 25.58 -18.62 20.29
N ARG A 147 26.90 -18.57 20.19
CA ARG A 147 27.61 -17.50 19.47
C ARG A 147 27.89 -17.90 18.04
N ILE A 148 27.46 -17.08 17.07
CA ILE A 148 27.89 -17.23 15.67
C ILE A 148 29.37 -16.89 15.57
N THR A 149 30.15 -17.79 14.97
CA THR A 149 31.58 -17.62 14.74
C THR A 149 31.91 -17.32 13.28
N GLN A 150 31.13 -17.85 12.34
CA GLN A 150 31.41 -17.70 10.91
C GLN A 150 30.15 -17.87 10.06
N LEU A 151 30.07 -17.12 8.96
CA LEU A 151 29.13 -17.33 7.86
C LEU A 151 29.91 -17.85 6.65
N LYS A 152 29.46 -18.97 6.08
CA LYS A 152 29.94 -19.47 4.79
C LYS A 152 28.93 -19.13 3.71
N THR A 153 29.39 -18.48 2.65
CA THR A 153 28.56 -18.11 1.51
C THR A 153 28.97 -18.90 0.26
N SER A 154 28.27 -18.68 -0.85
CA SER A 154 28.65 -19.17 -2.18
C SER A 154 30.04 -18.70 -2.61
N ASP A 155 30.54 -17.59 -2.06
CA ASP A 155 31.82 -16.99 -2.42
C ASP A 155 32.48 -16.34 -1.19
N GLY A 156 33.14 -17.18 -0.39
CA GLY A 156 33.93 -16.77 0.76
C GLY A 156 33.31 -17.13 2.12
N GLU A 157 34.16 -17.08 3.13
CA GLU A 157 33.82 -17.26 4.54
C GLU A 157 34.11 -15.97 5.30
N PHE A 158 33.19 -15.59 6.19
CA PHE A 158 33.20 -14.29 6.85
C PHE A 158 32.97 -14.43 8.35
N ALA A 159 33.67 -13.65 9.16
CA ALA A 159 33.53 -13.65 10.61
C ALA A 159 33.36 -12.23 11.16
N ALA A 160 32.53 -12.09 12.20
CA ALA A 160 32.33 -10.84 12.92
C ALA A 160 32.00 -11.07 14.39
N LYS A 161 32.09 -9.98 15.18
CA LYS A 161 31.72 -9.98 16.60
C LYS A 161 30.21 -10.01 16.78
N THR A 162 29.50 -9.24 15.94
CA THR A 162 28.03 -9.16 15.93
C THR A 162 27.49 -9.29 14.50
N TYR A 163 26.32 -9.89 14.36
CA TYR A 163 25.65 -10.13 13.09
C TYR A 163 24.25 -9.49 13.07
N ILE A 164 23.79 -9.11 11.89
CA ILE A 164 22.44 -8.60 11.65
C ILE A 164 21.81 -9.36 10.48
N ASP A 165 20.62 -9.91 10.70
CA ASP A 165 19.78 -10.44 9.62
C ASP A 165 18.95 -9.30 9.01
N GLY A 166 19.42 -8.78 7.89
CA GLY A 166 18.78 -7.74 7.09
C GLY A 166 17.98 -8.30 5.91
N THR A 167 17.64 -9.59 5.87
CA THR A 167 16.81 -10.19 4.80
C THR A 167 15.31 -10.00 5.07
N TYR A 168 14.48 -10.06 4.03
CA TYR A 168 13.02 -10.09 4.21
C TYR A 168 12.54 -11.44 4.76
N GLU A 169 13.31 -12.50 4.48
CA GLU A 169 12.96 -13.91 4.73
C GLU A 169 13.41 -14.42 6.11
N GLY A 170 14.33 -13.70 6.77
CA GLY A 170 14.95 -14.14 8.02
C GLY A 170 15.88 -15.34 7.83
N ASP A 171 16.68 -15.32 6.77
CA ASP A 171 17.51 -16.45 6.37
C ASP A 171 18.68 -16.70 7.32
N LEU A 172 19.33 -15.63 7.79
CA LEU A 172 20.45 -15.78 8.72
C LEU A 172 19.97 -16.28 10.08
N MET A 173 18.87 -15.74 10.60
CA MET A 173 18.31 -16.20 11.87
C MET A 173 17.88 -17.67 11.81
N ALA A 174 17.26 -18.09 10.71
CA ALA A 174 16.83 -19.47 10.51
C ALA A 174 18.05 -20.41 10.42
N ALA A 175 19.08 -20.02 9.66
CA ALA A 175 20.31 -20.79 9.51
C ALA A 175 21.14 -20.84 10.82
N ALA A 176 21.02 -19.84 11.69
CA ALA A 176 21.64 -19.81 13.02
C ALA A 176 20.90 -20.67 14.07
N GLY A 177 19.76 -21.28 13.69
CA GLY A 177 18.94 -22.10 14.58
C GLY A 177 18.10 -21.29 15.58
N VAL A 178 17.83 -20.02 15.30
CA VAL A 178 16.89 -19.20 16.09
C VAL A 178 15.46 -19.68 15.81
N SER A 179 14.63 -19.75 16.84
CA SER A 179 13.22 -20.16 16.69
C SER A 179 12.43 -19.14 15.88
N TRP A 180 11.56 -19.62 14.99
CA TRP A 180 10.71 -18.76 14.15
C TRP A 180 9.31 -19.36 13.91
N THR A 181 8.42 -18.54 13.37
CA THR A 181 7.09 -18.90 12.85
C THR A 181 6.87 -18.30 11.46
N ILE A 182 5.86 -18.78 10.76
CA ILE A 182 5.38 -18.24 9.49
C ILE A 182 3.88 -18.52 9.38
N GLY A 183 3.17 -17.63 8.68
CA GLY A 183 1.73 -17.68 8.49
C GLY A 183 0.97 -16.83 9.50
N ARG A 184 -0.24 -17.27 9.85
CA ARG A 184 -1.19 -16.52 10.68
C ARG A 184 -1.46 -17.24 11.98
N GLU A 185 -1.41 -16.51 13.09
CA GLU A 185 -1.87 -16.98 14.39
C GLU A 185 -3.40 -17.08 14.42
N GLY A 186 -3.93 -17.95 15.29
CA GLY A 186 -5.36 -18.00 15.59
C GLY A 186 -5.78 -16.90 16.58
N ARG A 187 -7.05 -16.49 16.56
CA ARG A 187 -7.56 -15.39 17.40
C ARG A 187 -7.28 -15.59 18.89
N LYS A 188 -7.32 -16.83 19.37
CA LYS A 188 -7.09 -17.18 20.78
C LYS A 188 -5.62 -17.18 21.20
N GLU A 189 -4.69 -17.31 20.26
CA GLU A 189 -3.26 -17.49 20.58
C GLU A 189 -2.67 -16.24 21.26
N PHE A 190 -3.03 -15.07 20.74
CA PHE A 190 -2.61 -13.76 21.28
C PHE A 190 -3.78 -12.85 21.66
N GLY A 191 -5.03 -13.32 21.57
CA GLY A 191 -6.22 -12.51 21.84
C GLY A 191 -6.48 -11.43 20.78
N GLU A 192 -6.08 -11.68 19.53
CA GLU A 192 -6.12 -10.71 18.44
C GLU A 192 -7.44 -10.83 17.66
N SER A 193 -8.24 -9.77 17.62
CA SER A 193 -9.52 -9.76 16.88
C SER A 193 -9.34 -9.75 15.36
N LEU A 194 -8.19 -9.29 14.88
CA LEU A 194 -7.84 -9.26 13.45
C LEU A 194 -7.12 -10.52 12.98
N ALA A 195 -6.74 -11.43 13.89
CA ALA A 195 -6.08 -12.69 13.54
C ALA A 195 -7.07 -13.72 12.97
N GLY A 196 -6.51 -14.84 12.50
CA GLY A 196 -7.25 -15.83 11.73
C GLY A 196 -7.64 -15.32 10.34
N LYS A 197 -8.80 -15.76 9.86
CA LYS A 197 -9.27 -15.49 8.50
C LYS A 197 -10.18 -14.27 8.45
N GLN A 198 -10.00 -13.48 7.41
CA GLN A 198 -10.64 -12.17 7.27
C GLN A 198 -11.25 -12.01 5.87
N TYR A 199 -12.50 -11.56 5.81
CA TYR A 199 -13.27 -11.37 4.58
C TYR A 199 -13.89 -9.97 4.48
N PRO A 200 -13.11 -8.87 4.55
CA PRO A 200 -13.67 -7.52 4.49
C PRO A 200 -14.13 -7.12 3.08
N LYS A 201 -13.68 -7.85 2.05
CA LYS A 201 -14.11 -7.65 0.66
C LYS A 201 -15.44 -8.35 0.40
N GLY A 202 -16.28 -7.75 -0.44
CA GLY A 202 -17.52 -8.39 -0.89
C GLY A 202 -17.25 -9.69 -1.64
N ARG A 203 -18.10 -10.70 -1.44
CA ARG A 203 -18.06 -11.96 -2.20
C ARG A 203 -18.48 -11.72 -3.65
N MET A 204 -17.76 -12.31 -4.59
CA MET A 204 -18.13 -12.29 -6.01
C MET A 204 -19.14 -13.41 -6.28
N ALA A 205 -20.29 -13.09 -6.87
CA ALA A 205 -21.35 -14.05 -7.21
C ALA A 205 -21.03 -14.86 -8.49
N ILE A 206 -19.79 -15.32 -8.60
CA ILE A 206 -19.28 -16.14 -9.70
C ILE A 206 -18.91 -17.52 -9.16
N SER A 207 -19.09 -18.57 -9.97
CA SER A 207 -18.58 -19.89 -9.59
C SER A 207 -17.05 -19.91 -9.65
N GLY A 208 -16.42 -20.43 -8.58
CA GLY A 208 -15.00 -20.73 -8.52
C GLY A 208 -14.63 -22.09 -9.11
N LEU A 209 -15.60 -22.82 -9.70
CA LEU A 209 -15.41 -24.16 -10.25
C LEU A 209 -15.56 -24.18 -11.79
N ASP A 210 -14.90 -25.13 -12.45
CA ASP A 210 -15.13 -25.50 -13.85
C ASP A 210 -16.39 -26.38 -14.01
N ALA A 211 -16.65 -26.82 -15.25
CA ALA A 211 -17.83 -27.63 -15.57
C ALA A 211 -17.77 -29.03 -14.94
N GLU A 212 -16.56 -29.53 -14.67
CA GLU A 212 -16.27 -30.80 -14.04
C GLU A 212 -16.25 -30.72 -12.50
N GLY A 213 -16.45 -29.52 -11.94
CA GLY A 213 -16.50 -29.28 -10.50
C GLY A 213 -15.11 -29.11 -9.84
N LYS A 214 -14.04 -28.92 -10.62
CA LYS A 214 -12.70 -28.62 -10.10
C LYS A 214 -12.54 -27.11 -9.92
N LEU A 215 -11.65 -26.71 -9.00
CA LEU A 215 -11.33 -25.29 -8.80
C LEU A 215 -10.75 -24.70 -10.09
N LEU A 216 -11.25 -23.52 -10.47
CA LEU A 216 -10.66 -22.74 -11.54
C LEU A 216 -9.21 -22.37 -11.21
N PRO A 217 -8.37 -22.12 -12.22
CA PRO A 217 -7.07 -21.51 -11.99
C PRO A 217 -7.19 -20.19 -11.22
N LEU A 218 -6.17 -19.84 -10.43
CA LEU A 218 -6.12 -18.67 -9.54
C LEU A 218 -7.07 -18.72 -8.32
N ILE A 219 -7.86 -19.78 -8.16
CA ILE A 219 -8.56 -20.11 -6.91
C ILE A 219 -7.64 -21.02 -6.10
N THR A 220 -7.44 -20.70 -4.81
CA THR A 220 -6.46 -21.40 -3.97
C THR A 220 -7.06 -22.58 -3.21
N THR A 221 -8.34 -22.48 -2.83
CA THR A 221 -9.02 -23.54 -2.07
C THR A 221 -10.53 -23.50 -2.26
N GLY A 222 -11.20 -24.63 -2.02
CA GLY A 222 -12.66 -24.70 -1.91
C GLY A 222 -13.18 -24.47 -0.49
N ASP A 223 -12.30 -24.62 0.50
CA ASP A 223 -12.59 -24.45 1.93
C ASP A 223 -11.37 -23.86 2.63
N ALA A 224 -11.56 -22.75 3.34
CA ALA A 224 -10.50 -22.13 4.12
C ALA A 224 -10.43 -22.69 5.56
N GLY A 225 -11.39 -23.53 5.97
CA GLY A 225 -11.51 -23.97 7.36
C GLY A 225 -12.02 -22.86 8.30
N PRO A 226 -11.95 -23.06 9.62
CA PRO A 226 -12.52 -22.13 10.59
C PRO A 226 -11.88 -20.74 10.56
N ASP A 227 -12.71 -19.72 10.80
CA ASP A 227 -12.29 -18.31 10.73
C ASP A 227 -11.37 -17.90 11.89
N ASP A 228 -11.49 -18.53 13.06
CA ASP A 228 -10.71 -18.21 14.26
C ASP A 228 -9.37 -18.95 14.35
N GLU A 229 -9.15 -19.93 13.47
CA GLU A 229 -7.92 -20.73 13.41
C GLU A 229 -6.86 -20.09 12.52
N GLY A 230 -5.61 -20.19 12.99
CA GLY A 230 -4.42 -19.81 12.23
C GLY A 230 -4.07 -20.82 11.14
N ASP A 231 -3.12 -20.44 10.28
CA ASP A 231 -2.60 -21.30 9.21
C ASP A 231 -1.19 -20.89 8.77
N LYS A 232 -0.72 -21.47 7.66
CA LYS A 232 0.61 -21.20 7.07
C LYS A 232 0.59 -20.26 5.88
N ASN A 233 -0.55 -19.63 5.59
CA ASN A 233 -0.64 -18.70 4.47
C ASN A 233 -0.06 -17.34 4.87
N VAL A 234 0.63 -16.70 3.95
CA VAL A 234 1.11 -15.32 4.11
C VAL A 234 0.47 -14.42 3.08
N MET A 235 0.63 -13.12 3.30
CA MET A 235 0.19 -12.09 2.37
C MET A 235 0.78 -12.28 0.97
N VAL A 236 -0.06 -12.10 -0.05
CA VAL A 236 0.34 -12.19 -1.46
C VAL A 236 1.56 -11.33 -1.83
N TYR A 237 2.49 -11.91 -2.58
CA TYR A 237 3.63 -11.20 -3.18
C TYR A 237 3.29 -10.69 -4.58
N SER A 238 3.97 -9.63 -5.00
CA SER A 238 3.81 -9.02 -6.32
C SER A 238 5.09 -8.32 -6.74
N PHE A 239 5.30 -8.09 -8.03
CA PHE A 239 6.27 -7.08 -8.45
C PHE A 239 5.70 -5.67 -8.22
N ARG A 240 6.61 -4.72 -8.00
CA ARG A 240 6.35 -3.28 -8.18
C ARG A 240 7.07 -2.87 -9.46
N LEU A 241 6.33 -2.55 -10.51
CA LEU A 241 6.91 -2.28 -11.82
C LEU A 241 6.94 -0.77 -12.08
N CYS A 242 8.08 -0.27 -12.55
CA CYS A 242 8.15 1.09 -13.09
C CYS A 242 7.72 1.06 -14.57
N VAL A 243 6.59 1.69 -14.88
CA VAL A 243 5.97 1.69 -16.20
C VAL A 243 5.74 3.10 -16.72
N THR A 244 5.61 3.26 -18.03
CA THR A 244 5.38 4.58 -18.65
C THR A 244 4.49 4.48 -19.89
N LYS A 245 3.84 5.61 -20.20
CA LYS A 245 3.14 5.85 -21.48
C LYS A 245 3.98 6.67 -22.46
N ASP A 246 5.11 7.23 -22.02
CA ASP A 246 5.99 8.05 -22.86
C ASP A 246 6.69 7.18 -23.92
N ALA A 247 6.35 7.41 -25.19
CA ALA A 247 6.89 6.64 -26.31
C ALA A 247 8.43 6.62 -26.39
N ALA A 248 9.11 7.68 -25.94
CA ALA A 248 10.58 7.72 -25.97
C ALA A 248 11.20 6.80 -24.91
N ASN A 249 10.57 6.71 -23.74
CA ASN A 249 11.02 5.89 -22.62
C ASN A 249 10.35 4.50 -22.57
N ARG A 250 9.32 4.25 -23.37
CA ARG A 250 8.55 3.01 -23.34
C ARG A 250 9.29 1.85 -24.01
N VAL A 251 9.46 0.77 -23.26
CA VAL A 251 9.86 -0.55 -23.74
C VAL A 251 8.64 -1.48 -23.69
N PRO A 252 8.28 -2.16 -24.79
CA PRO A 252 7.16 -3.10 -24.77
C PRO A 252 7.37 -4.21 -23.72
N PHE A 253 6.29 -4.63 -23.06
CA PHE A 253 6.35 -5.80 -22.20
C PHE A 253 6.79 -7.04 -23.00
N PRO A 254 7.68 -7.88 -22.44
CA PRO A 254 7.96 -9.19 -23.01
C PRO A 254 6.68 -10.01 -23.15
N LYS A 255 6.63 -10.89 -24.16
CA LYS A 255 5.52 -11.85 -24.25
C LYS A 255 5.64 -12.88 -23.11
N PRO A 256 4.53 -13.29 -22.48
CA PRO A 256 4.53 -14.42 -21.56
C PRO A 256 5.03 -15.69 -22.27
N ALA A 257 5.81 -16.51 -21.56
CA ALA A 257 6.43 -17.70 -22.12
C ALA A 257 5.41 -18.80 -22.46
N LYS A 258 4.35 -18.92 -21.64
CA LYS A 258 3.29 -19.92 -21.78
C LYS A 258 1.93 -19.33 -21.41
N TYR A 259 1.38 -18.47 -22.27
CA TYR A 259 0.05 -17.90 -22.05
C TYR A 259 -1.04 -18.94 -22.29
N ASP A 260 -1.82 -19.22 -21.25
CA ASP A 260 -3.07 -19.97 -21.34
C ASP A 260 -4.25 -19.03 -20.98
N PRO A 261 -5.11 -18.65 -21.95
CA PRO A 261 -6.27 -17.83 -21.65
C PRO A 261 -7.23 -18.49 -20.67
N ALA A 262 -7.30 -19.83 -20.57
CA ALA A 262 -8.18 -20.51 -19.61
C ALA A 262 -7.83 -20.20 -18.15
N ARG A 263 -6.57 -19.81 -17.87
CA ARG A 263 -6.11 -19.40 -16.53
C ARG A 263 -6.90 -18.22 -15.95
N PHE A 264 -7.46 -17.37 -16.81
CA PHE A 264 -8.13 -16.13 -16.42
C PHE A 264 -9.66 -16.23 -16.38
N GLU A 265 -10.21 -17.45 -16.40
CA GLU A 265 -11.65 -17.68 -16.42
C GLU A 265 -12.39 -17.03 -15.24
N ALA A 266 -11.83 -17.09 -14.03
CA ALA A 266 -12.41 -16.40 -12.86
C ALA A 266 -12.47 -14.87 -13.06
N ILE A 267 -11.47 -14.29 -13.73
CA ILE A 267 -11.45 -12.85 -14.04
C ILE A 267 -12.47 -12.51 -15.14
N ARG A 268 -12.66 -13.39 -16.15
CA ARG A 268 -13.72 -13.21 -17.16
C ARG A 268 -15.09 -13.17 -16.51
N ARG A 269 -15.37 -14.13 -15.63
CA ARG A 269 -16.64 -14.20 -14.89
C ARG A 269 -16.86 -12.96 -14.04
N TYR A 270 -15.80 -12.46 -13.40
CA TYR A 270 -15.84 -11.20 -12.66
C TYR A 270 -16.21 -10.02 -13.56
N PHE A 271 -15.52 -9.81 -14.68
CA PHE A 271 -15.83 -8.72 -15.59
C PHE A 271 -17.24 -8.82 -16.21
N ALA A 272 -17.75 -10.03 -16.43
CA ALA A 272 -19.10 -10.24 -16.93
C ALA A 272 -20.20 -9.80 -15.94
N GLN A 273 -19.90 -9.74 -14.63
CA GLN A 273 -20.85 -9.34 -13.58
C GLN A 273 -20.57 -7.96 -12.99
N GLU A 274 -19.33 -7.47 -13.11
CA GLU A 274 -18.92 -6.20 -12.54
C GLU A 274 -19.59 -5.03 -13.28
N LYS A 275 -20.39 -4.25 -12.55
CA LYS A 275 -21.13 -3.11 -13.11
C LYS A 275 -20.22 -1.93 -13.40
N ARG A 276 -19.11 -1.81 -12.66
CA ARG A 276 -18.14 -0.71 -12.79
C ARG A 276 -16.73 -1.29 -12.82
N PRO A 277 -16.35 -1.92 -13.94
CA PRO A 277 -15.05 -2.57 -14.04
C PRO A 277 -13.95 -1.51 -13.98
N ILE A 278 -12.91 -1.82 -13.20
CA ILE A 278 -11.74 -0.96 -12.99
C ILE A 278 -10.48 -1.65 -13.46
N LEU A 279 -9.42 -0.86 -13.69
CA LEU A 279 -8.09 -1.38 -13.94
C LEU A 279 -7.64 -2.25 -12.77
N LEU A 280 -7.13 -3.46 -13.06
CA LEU A 280 -6.69 -4.38 -12.00
C LEU A 280 -5.33 -4.00 -11.39
N TRP A 281 -4.60 -3.05 -11.99
CA TRP A 281 -3.32 -2.54 -11.51
C TRP A 281 -3.51 -1.17 -10.86
N ASP A 282 -2.92 -0.95 -9.67
CA ASP A 282 -2.81 0.41 -9.13
C ASP A 282 -1.65 1.11 -9.81
N LEU A 283 -1.85 2.36 -10.23
CA LEU A 283 -0.83 3.17 -10.89
C LEU A 283 -0.61 4.44 -10.05
N TYR A 284 0.56 4.57 -9.43
CA TYR A 284 0.94 5.78 -8.71
C TYR A 284 1.88 6.63 -9.56
N PRO A 285 1.56 7.91 -9.83
CA PRO A 285 2.44 8.78 -10.60
C PRO A 285 3.81 8.94 -9.96
N LEU A 286 4.84 8.92 -10.79
CA LEU A 286 6.24 9.16 -10.42
C LEU A 286 6.80 10.34 -11.26
N PRO A 287 7.94 10.92 -10.85
CA PRO A 287 8.71 11.81 -11.71
C PRO A 287 9.01 11.18 -13.08
N GLY A 288 9.19 12.02 -14.11
CA GLY A 288 9.58 11.56 -15.45
C GLY A 288 8.45 10.93 -16.28
N ASN A 289 7.17 11.24 -16.02
CA ASN A 289 6.00 10.66 -16.70
C ASN A 289 5.93 9.12 -16.57
N LYS A 290 6.29 8.62 -15.39
CA LYS A 290 6.28 7.20 -15.04
C LYS A 290 5.19 6.90 -14.02
N PHE A 291 4.94 5.61 -13.82
CA PHE A 291 4.04 5.09 -12.79
C PHE A 291 4.70 3.93 -12.06
N ASP A 292 4.47 3.86 -10.75
CA ASP A 292 4.64 2.65 -9.95
C ASP A 292 3.36 1.81 -10.10
N ALA A 293 3.48 0.69 -10.81
CA ALA A 293 2.43 -0.30 -10.95
C ALA A 293 2.47 -1.30 -9.79
N ASN A 294 1.36 -1.41 -9.06
CA ASN A 294 1.26 -2.16 -7.81
C ASN A 294 0.00 -3.03 -7.73
N ASN A 295 0.05 -4.00 -6.82
CA ASN A 295 -1.10 -4.75 -6.34
C ASN A 295 -2.06 -3.86 -5.52
N GLY A 296 -3.34 -3.83 -5.90
CA GLY A 296 -4.36 -3.02 -5.24
C GLY A 296 -5.09 -3.79 -4.12
N ILE A 297 -4.96 -3.33 -2.88
CA ILE A 297 -5.59 -3.97 -1.71
C ILE A 297 -7.12 -4.02 -1.82
N GLY A 298 -7.76 -3.01 -2.41
CA GLY A 298 -9.22 -2.94 -2.54
C GLY A 298 -9.81 -3.73 -3.72
N LYS A 299 -8.98 -4.36 -4.55
CA LYS A 299 -9.42 -5.03 -5.79
C LYS A 299 -9.71 -6.51 -5.55
N GLN A 300 -10.60 -7.07 -6.36
CA GLN A 300 -10.92 -8.50 -6.33
C GLN A 300 -9.84 -9.37 -7.00
N PHE A 301 -9.25 -8.84 -8.08
CA PHE A 301 -8.09 -9.42 -8.76
C PHE A 301 -7.08 -8.31 -9.01
N SER A 302 -5.79 -8.62 -8.93
CA SER A 302 -4.71 -7.65 -9.12
C SER A 302 -3.36 -8.32 -9.40
N MET A 303 -2.27 -7.55 -9.40
CA MET A 303 -0.91 -7.97 -9.73
C MET A 303 -0.33 -9.04 -8.78
N GLY A 304 -0.91 -9.20 -7.59
CA GLY A 304 -0.51 -10.24 -6.66
C GLY A 304 -1.01 -11.63 -7.05
N LEU A 305 -0.10 -12.61 -7.06
CA LEU A 305 -0.45 -14.02 -7.28
C LEU A 305 -0.81 -14.69 -5.95
N VAL A 306 -2.06 -14.56 -5.54
CA VAL A 306 -2.56 -15.02 -4.22
C VAL A 306 -2.26 -16.51 -3.99
N GLY A 307 -1.67 -16.84 -2.85
CA GLY A 307 -1.30 -18.20 -2.44
C GLY A 307 0.02 -18.76 -3.02
N ALA A 308 0.55 -18.20 -4.11
CA ALA A 308 1.76 -18.76 -4.75
C ALA A 308 3.08 -18.36 -4.07
N CYS A 309 3.04 -17.43 -3.12
CA CYS A 309 4.19 -17.05 -2.31
C CYS A 309 4.48 -18.02 -1.17
N ASN A 310 3.52 -18.89 -0.80
CA ASN A 310 3.70 -19.88 0.25
C ASN A 310 4.86 -20.81 -0.08
N GLY A 311 5.76 -21.03 0.88
CA GLY A 311 6.99 -21.79 0.71
C GLY A 311 8.20 -21.00 0.19
N TRP A 312 8.06 -19.71 -0.12
CA TRP A 312 9.18 -18.85 -0.54
C TRP A 312 10.31 -18.80 0.49
N SER A 313 9.96 -18.60 1.75
CA SER A 313 10.96 -18.40 2.81
C SER A 313 11.76 -19.69 3.04
N GLU A 314 11.10 -20.84 2.99
CA GLU A 314 11.67 -22.17 3.15
C GLU A 314 12.42 -22.69 1.93
N ALA A 315 12.18 -22.12 0.75
CA ALA A 315 12.82 -22.53 -0.48
C ALA A 315 14.33 -22.22 -0.51
N ASP A 316 15.08 -23.11 -1.16
CA ASP A 316 16.46 -22.85 -1.54
C ASP A 316 16.54 -21.88 -2.74
N GLU A 317 17.76 -21.63 -3.22
CA GLU A 317 18.03 -20.72 -4.33
C GLU A 317 17.26 -21.10 -5.61
N ALA A 318 17.21 -22.40 -5.94
CA ALA A 318 16.48 -22.89 -7.11
C ALA A 318 14.96 -22.77 -6.94
N GLY A 319 14.44 -23.06 -5.75
CA GLY A 319 13.03 -22.90 -5.42
C GLY A 319 12.58 -21.44 -5.47
N ARG A 320 13.37 -20.51 -4.92
CA ARG A 320 13.08 -19.07 -5.00
C ARG A 320 13.16 -18.55 -6.44
N ALA A 321 14.15 -18.98 -7.22
CA ALA A 321 14.22 -18.63 -8.64
C ALA A 321 12.97 -19.09 -9.40
N ARG A 322 12.47 -20.30 -9.13
CA ARG A 322 11.22 -20.80 -9.71
C ARG A 322 10.01 -19.95 -9.30
N ILE A 323 9.83 -19.68 -8.00
CA ILE A 323 8.69 -18.88 -7.51
C ILE A 323 8.75 -17.45 -8.06
N TRP A 324 9.93 -16.84 -8.11
CA TRP A 324 10.15 -15.51 -8.70
C TRP A 324 9.70 -15.48 -10.17
N GLU A 325 10.12 -16.48 -10.95
CA GLU A 325 9.74 -16.61 -12.36
C GLU A 325 8.24 -16.85 -12.54
N GLU A 326 7.62 -17.67 -11.68
CA GLU A 326 6.16 -17.88 -11.69
C GLU A 326 5.38 -16.57 -11.46
N HIS A 327 5.85 -15.70 -10.56
CA HIS A 327 5.24 -14.39 -10.33
C HIS A 327 5.46 -13.43 -11.52
N LYS A 328 6.62 -13.52 -12.17
CA LYS A 328 6.90 -12.72 -13.38
C LYS A 328 5.99 -13.15 -14.52
N GLN A 329 5.90 -14.46 -14.77
CA GLN A 329 5.02 -15.01 -15.80
C GLN A 329 3.55 -14.69 -15.53
N TYR A 330 3.07 -14.82 -14.29
CA TYR A 330 1.70 -14.38 -13.95
C TYR A 330 1.47 -12.91 -14.27
N THR A 331 2.42 -12.03 -13.94
CA THR A 331 2.28 -10.58 -14.21
C THR A 331 2.24 -10.30 -15.72
N LEU A 332 3.08 -10.98 -16.51
CA LEU A 332 3.08 -10.87 -17.98
C LEU A 332 1.81 -11.45 -18.60
N GLU A 333 1.33 -12.59 -18.13
CA GLU A 333 0.09 -13.22 -18.57
C GLU A 333 -1.12 -12.36 -18.23
N LEU A 334 -1.16 -11.77 -17.03
CA LEU A 334 -2.22 -10.84 -16.62
C LEU A 334 -2.20 -9.56 -17.46
N TYR A 335 -1.02 -8.98 -17.72
CA TYR A 335 -0.87 -7.85 -18.64
C TYR A 335 -1.40 -8.19 -20.03
N HIS A 336 -1.02 -9.36 -20.56
CA HIS A 336 -1.47 -9.82 -21.86
C HIS A 336 -3.00 -10.02 -21.92
N PHE A 337 -3.57 -10.69 -20.91
CA PHE A 337 -5.03 -10.85 -20.78
C PHE A 337 -5.74 -9.49 -20.72
N LEU A 338 -5.27 -8.57 -19.87
CA LEU A 338 -5.89 -7.25 -19.69
C LEU A 338 -5.78 -6.34 -20.90
N SER A 339 -4.82 -6.55 -21.80
CA SER A 339 -4.64 -5.75 -23.02
C SER A 339 -5.31 -6.36 -24.26
N THR A 340 -5.62 -7.67 -24.26
CA THR A 340 -6.04 -8.38 -25.48
C THR A 340 -7.39 -9.11 -25.38
N ASP A 341 -7.83 -9.55 -24.20
CA ASP A 341 -9.01 -10.43 -24.10
C ASP A 341 -10.33 -9.66 -24.30
N PRO A 342 -11.23 -10.13 -25.18
CA PRO A 342 -12.51 -9.49 -25.47
C PRO A 342 -13.39 -9.26 -24.22
N SER A 343 -13.26 -10.06 -23.17
CA SER A 343 -14.05 -9.92 -21.94
C SER A 343 -13.67 -8.70 -21.09
N VAL A 344 -12.48 -8.15 -21.29
CA VAL A 344 -12.00 -6.97 -20.57
C VAL A 344 -12.57 -5.72 -21.26
N PRO A 345 -13.22 -4.76 -20.57
CA PRO A 345 -13.75 -3.56 -21.22
C PRO A 345 -12.72 -2.83 -22.10
N GLU A 346 -13.17 -2.36 -23.27
CA GLU A 346 -12.27 -1.77 -24.28
C GLU A 346 -11.41 -0.62 -23.74
N HIS A 347 -11.99 0.25 -22.91
CA HIS A 347 -11.26 1.37 -22.32
C HIS A 347 -10.11 0.90 -21.40
N LEU A 348 -10.30 -0.19 -20.65
CA LEU A 348 -9.26 -0.79 -19.80
C LEU A 348 -8.20 -1.49 -20.64
N ARG A 349 -8.60 -2.18 -21.72
CA ARG A 349 -7.64 -2.77 -22.67
C ARG A 349 -6.73 -1.72 -23.27
N LYS A 350 -7.30 -0.59 -23.71
CA LYS A 350 -6.54 0.53 -24.25
C LYS A 350 -5.60 1.12 -23.21
N GLU A 351 -6.09 1.37 -22.00
CA GLU A 351 -5.28 1.92 -20.92
C GLU A 351 -4.08 1.02 -20.58
N MET A 352 -4.27 -0.30 -20.52
CA MET A 352 -3.18 -1.27 -20.33
C MET A 352 -2.24 -1.34 -21.54
N GLY A 353 -2.78 -1.35 -22.76
CA GLY A 353 -1.99 -1.40 -24.00
C GLY A 353 -1.11 -0.17 -24.22
N ASP A 354 -1.44 0.96 -23.60
CA ASP A 354 -0.62 2.18 -23.65
C ASP A 354 0.63 2.10 -22.75
N LEU A 355 0.65 1.19 -21.77
CA LEU A 355 1.77 1.02 -20.84
C LEU A 355 2.87 0.12 -21.41
N GLY A 356 4.11 0.48 -21.11
CA GLY A 356 5.28 -0.40 -21.21
C GLY A 356 6.25 -0.18 -20.06
N LEU A 357 7.31 -0.99 -19.99
CA LEU A 357 8.41 -0.82 -19.05
C LEU A 357 9.20 0.46 -19.36
N CYS A 358 9.93 0.97 -18.38
CA CYS A 358 10.77 2.16 -18.55
C CYS A 358 12.18 1.79 -19.03
N ARG A 359 12.64 2.39 -20.15
CA ARG A 359 13.96 2.15 -20.75
C ARG A 359 15.11 2.54 -19.83
N ASP A 360 14.91 3.58 -19.04
CA ASP A 360 15.90 4.12 -18.11
C ASP A 360 15.88 3.44 -16.72
N GLU A 361 14.99 2.47 -16.51
CA GLU A 361 14.97 1.67 -15.29
C GLU A 361 15.44 0.24 -15.57
N PHE A 362 16.14 -0.34 -14.59
CA PHE A 362 16.50 -1.76 -14.56
C PHE A 362 17.13 -2.31 -15.85
N ALA A 363 17.98 -1.53 -16.52
CA ALA A 363 18.59 -1.94 -17.80
C ALA A 363 19.36 -3.27 -17.71
N ALA A 364 19.95 -3.58 -16.55
CA ALA A 364 20.65 -4.85 -16.30
C ALA A 364 19.71 -6.07 -16.18
N TYR A 365 18.40 -5.84 -16.09
CA TYR A 365 17.36 -6.85 -15.88
C TYR A 365 16.28 -6.79 -16.98
N ASP A 366 16.66 -6.39 -18.20
CA ASP A 366 15.74 -6.21 -19.33
C ASP A 366 14.55 -5.30 -18.99
N HIS A 367 14.81 -4.25 -18.20
CA HIS A 367 13.82 -3.29 -17.71
C HIS A 367 12.78 -3.85 -16.74
N TRP A 368 12.95 -5.11 -16.30
CA TRP A 368 12.11 -5.74 -15.29
C TRP A 368 12.64 -5.45 -13.88
N SER A 369 11.72 -5.29 -12.92
CA SER A 369 12.09 -5.16 -11.51
C SER A 369 12.87 -6.39 -11.03
N PRO A 370 14.08 -6.23 -10.46
CA PRO A 370 14.85 -7.38 -9.94
C PRO A 370 14.26 -7.94 -8.65
N GLN A 371 13.40 -7.18 -7.95
CA GLN A 371 12.95 -7.50 -6.60
C GLN A 371 11.49 -7.95 -6.59
N LEU A 372 11.25 -9.22 -6.23
CA LEU A 372 9.92 -9.64 -5.82
C LEU A 372 9.59 -9.00 -4.46
N TYR A 373 8.41 -8.39 -4.33
CA TYR A 373 8.02 -7.75 -3.07
C TYR A 373 7.53 -8.78 -2.06
N VAL A 374 8.45 -9.22 -1.21
CA VAL A 374 8.21 -10.09 -0.06
C VAL A 374 7.59 -9.23 1.06
N ARG A 375 6.29 -9.39 1.28
CA ARG A 375 5.55 -8.62 2.30
C ARG A 375 5.74 -9.17 3.71
N GLU A 376 5.83 -10.49 3.80
CA GLU A 376 5.88 -11.24 5.04
C GLU A 376 6.65 -12.53 4.80
N GLY A 377 7.72 -12.75 5.55
CA GLY A 377 8.49 -13.99 5.56
C GLY A 377 8.39 -14.70 6.91
N ARG A 378 9.48 -15.31 7.35
CA ARG A 378 9.58 -15.79 8.74
C ARG A 378 9.47 -14.63 9.72
N ARG A 379 8.94 -14.93 10.91
CA ARG A 379 8.99 -14.06 12.08
C ARG A 379 9.69 -14.77 13.22
N MET A 380 10.68 -14.13 13.81
CA MET A 380 11.41 -14.66 14.95
C MET A 380 10.48 -14.93 16.14
N LYS A 381 10.74 -15.96 16.93
CA LYS A 381 10.13 -16.15 18.26
C LYS A 381 11.12 -15.67 19.33
N GLY A 382 11.28 -14.34 19.40
CA GLY A 382 12.34 -13.68 20.17
C GLY A 382 11.97 -13.43 21.63
N MET A 383 12.67 -12.47 22.25
CA MET A 383 12.44 -12.09 23.66
C MET A 383 11.08 -11.39 23.89
N TYR A 384 10.46 -10.83 22.84
CA TYR A 384 9.15 -10.19 22.91
C TYR A 384 8.42 -10.32 21.58
N VAL A 385 7.14 -10.67 21.59
CA VAL A 385 6.30 -10.75 20.39
C VAL A 385 5.41 -9.52 20.34
N VAL A 386 5.63 -8.64 19.35
CA VAL A 386 4.74 -7.50 19.10
C VAL A 386 3.44 -7.98 18.46
N SER A 387 2.31 -7.61 19.06
CA SER A 387 0.95 -8.05 18.70
C SER A 387 0.02 -6.86 18.44
N GLN A 388 -1.21 -7.12 18.02
CA GLN A 388 -2.28 -6.14 17.87
C GLN A 388 -2.48 -5.30 19.15
N LYS A 389 -2.40 -5.94 20.32
CA LYS A 389 -2.55 -5.27 21.61
C LYS A 389 -1.49 -4.19 21.80
N ASP A 390 -0.25 -4.44 21.40
CA ASP A 390 0.84 -3.47 21.48
C ASP A 390 0.60 -2.26 20.58
N ILE A 391 -0.12 -2.44 19.47
CA ILE A 391 -0.41 -1.37 18.51
C ILE A 391 -1.58 -0.50 19.00
N MET A 392 -2.65 -1.14 19.48
CA MET A 392 -3.93 -0.47 19.70
C MET A 392 -4.21 -0.11 21.16
N GLU A 393 -3.66 -0.85 22.12
CA GLU A 393 -4.04 -0.76 23.53
C GLU A 393 -2.84 -0.41 24.44
N GLU A 394 -1.68 -0.99 24.18
CA GLU A 394 -0.46 -0.84 24.99
C GLU A 394 0.72 -0.27 24.18
N PRO A 395 0.59 0.93 23.59
CA PRO A 395 1.58 1.49 22.66
C PRO A 395 2.91 1.88 23.30
N LYS A 396 2.99 1.97 24.63
CA LYS A 396 4.20 2.35 25.36
C LYS A 396 5.00 1.11 25.76
N LYS A 397 6.30 1.19 25.55
CA LYS A 397 7.32 0.22 26.02
C LYS A 397 8.46 0.98 26.70
N ASP A 398 9.18 0.31 27.58
CA ASP A 398 10.28 0.89 28.37
C ASP A 398 11.60 0.97 27.60
N ASP A 399 11.74 0.15 26.56
CA ASP A 399 12.93 0.03 25.72
C ASP A 399 12.69 0.33 24.22
N PRO A 400 12.00 1.43 23.84
CA PRO A 400 11.67 1.71 22.44
C PRO A 400 12.91 1.95 21.59
N ILE A 401 12.92 1.36 20.42
CA ILE A 401 13.91 1.64 19.38
C ILE A 401 13.29 2.33 18.16
N VAL A 402 11.98 2.17 17.97
CA VAL A 402 11.21 2.79 16.87
C VAL A 402 9.83 3.18 17.36
N VAL A 403 9.33 4.31 16.85
CA VAL A 403 7.91 4.63 16.86
C VAL A 403 7.34 4.35 15.47
N SER A 404 6.51 3.32 15.34
CA SER A 404 5.77 3.06 14.10
C SER A 404 4.37 3.64 14.20
N SER A 405 3.76 3.94 13.05
CA SER A 405 2.42 4.55 12.98
C SER A 405 1.69 4.26 11.66
N PHE A 406 2.12 3.22 10.96
CA PHE A 406 1.42 2.76 9.77
C PHE A 406 0.13 2.02 10.18
N PRO A 407 -0.96 2.06 9.39
CA PRO A 407 -2.15 1.27 9.67
C PRO A 407 -1.86 -0.22 9.71
N ILE A 408 -2.63 -1.00 10.48
CA ILE A 408 -2.62 -2.46 10.31
C ILE A 408 -3.29 -2.75 8.97
N ASP A 409 -2.54 -3.25 7.98
CA ASP A 409 -3.11 -3.72 6.72
C ASP A 409 -2.51 -5.05 6.25
N SER A 410 -3.37 -5.92 5.74
CA SER A 410 -3.01 -7.21 5.19
C SER A 410 -3.66 -7.37 3.82
N HIS A 411 -2.96 -7.99 2.89
CA HIS A 411 -3.48 -8.31 1.55
C HIS A 411 -3.96 -9.76 1.54
N ASP A 412 -4.67 -10.13 0.48
CA ASP A 412 -5.20 -11.48 0.29
C ASP A 412 -4.12 -12.55 0.52
N CYS A 413 -4.43 -13.52 1.37
CA CYS A 413 -3.61 -14.70 1.66
C CYS A 413 -4.12 -15.90 0.84
N GLN A 414 -5.44 -15.98 0.63
CA GLN A 414 -6.11 -17.05 -0.11
C GLN A 414 -7.26 -16.51 -0.97
N ARG A 415 -7.67 -17.32 -1.96
CA ARG A 415 -8.89 -17.13 -2.73
C ARG A 415 -9.75 -18.39 -2.66
N VAL A 416 -10.87 -18.29 -1.96
CA VAL A 416 -11.82 -19.37 -1.73
C VAL A 416 -12.83 -19.38 -2.88
N GLY A 417 -13.06 -20.53 -3.51
CA GLY A 417 -14.04 -20.68 -4.58
C GLY A 417 -14.97 -21.86 -4.36
N THR A 418 -16.27 -21.64 -4.48
CA THR A 418 -17.30 -22.69 -4.44
C THR A 418 -18.13 -22.64 -5.72
N LYS A 419 -19.15 -23.49 -5.81
CA LYS A 419 -20.10 -23.44 -6.93
C LYS A 419 -20.79 -22.07 -7.06
N ASP A 420 -21.02 -21.38 -5.95
CA ASP A 420 -21.89 -20.20 -5.92
C ASP A 420 -21.12 -18.88 -5.80
N MET A 421 -19.86 -18.91 -5.35
CA MET A 421 -19.10 -17.69 -5.11
C MET A 421 -17.59 -17.86 -5.23
N VAL A 422 -16.91 -16.71 -5.30
CA VAL A 422 -15.48 -16.56 -5.03
C VAL A 422 -15.29 -15.46 -3.99
N ALA A 423 -14.44 -15.71 -2.99
CA ALA A 423 -14.09 -14.75 -1.96
C ALA A 423 -12.57 -14.63 -1.83
N ASN A 424 -12.09 -13.41 -1.74
CA ASN A 424 -10.72 -13.14 -1.34
C ASN A 424 -10.65 -13.12 0.19
N GLU A 425 -9.67 -13.84 0.72
CA GLU A 425 -9.50 -14.12 2.15
C GLU A 425 -8.13 -13.62 2.61
N GLY A 426 -8.07 -13.07 3.82
CA GLY A 426 -6.84 -12.69 4.52
C GLY A 426 -6.57 -11.19 4.48
N THR A 427 -7.33 -10.43 3.68
CA THR A 427 -7.21 -8.97 3.70
C THR A 427 -7.62 -8.41 5.06
N ILE A 428 -6.81 -7.52 5.61
CA ILE A 428 -7.18 -6.60 6.68
C ILE A 428 -7.16 -5.21 6.05
N MET A 429 -8.31 -4.56 5.93
CA MET A 429 -8.36 -3.21 5.40
C MET A 429 -7.66 -2.25 6.38
N PRO A 430 -6.97 -1.20 5.90
CA PRO A 430 -6.12 -0.38 6.76
C PRO A 430 -6.84 0.15 8.01
N VAL A 431 -6.44 -0.35 9.18
CA VAL A 431 -6.98 0.05 10.48
C VAL A 431 -6.31 1.34 10.92
N ARG A 432 -7.08 2.43 10.91
CA ARG A 432 -6.60 3.81 11.13
C ARG A 432 -7.17 4.39 12.42
N MET A 433 -6.47 5.39 12.94
CA MET A 433 -7.05 6.27 13.96
C MET A 433 -8.27 7.02 13.38
N GLU A 434 -9.32 7.14 14.19
CA GLU A 434 -10.53 7.86 13.80
C GLU A 434 -10.21 9.29 13.33
N GLY A 435 -10.81 9.71 12.21
CA GLY A 435 -10.61 11.03 11.63
C GLY A 435 -9.21 11.31 11.06
N ARG A 436 -8.31 10.33 11.04
CA ARG A 436 -6.93 10.47 10.52
C ARG A 436 -6.65 9.50 9.37
N ARG A 437 -5.62 9.84 8.59
CA ARG A 437 -5.06 8.94 7.56
C ARG A 437 -4.05 7.95 8.13
N ASN A 438 -3.58 8.18 9.35
CA ASN A 438 -2.51 7.43 10.00
C ASN A 438 -3.01 6.23 10.78
N GLY A 439 -2.15 5.23 10.94
CA GLY A 439 -2.31 4.20 11.96
C GLY A 439 -2.07 4.73 13.36
N TYR A 440 -2.21 3.85 14.35
CA TYR A 440 -1.93 4.16 15.74
C TYR A 440 -0.41 4.27 15.93
N PRO A 441 0.13 5.32 16.58
CA PRO A 441 1.53 5.37 16.96
C PRO A 441 1.84 4.43 18.12
N TYR A 442 2.86 3.57 17.99
CA TYR A 442 3.29 2.62 19.02
C TYR A 442 4.81 2.41 19.02
N HIS A 443 5.34 2.01 20.17
CA HIS A 443 6.73 1.62 20.35
C HIS A 443 6.97 0.19 19.87
N ILE A 444 8.02 0.00 19.07
CA ILE A 444 8.66 -1.30 18.90
C ILE A 444 9.85 -1.36 19.87
N PRO A 445 9.85 -2.32 20.84
CA PRO A 445 10.90 -2.39 21.85
C PRO A 445 12.15 -3.10 21.33
N TYR A 446 13.32 -2.82 21.90
CA TYR A 446 14.61 -3.43 21.55
C TYR A 446 14.53 -4.96 21.61
N ARG A 447 13.91 -5.50 22.67
CA ARG A 447 13.68 -6.95 22.82
C ARG A 447 12.88 -7.62 21.70
N ALA A 448 12.19 -6.88 20.83
CA ALA A 448 11.49 -7.47 19.67
C ALA A 448 12.43 -7.90 18.53
N ILE A 449 13.63 -7.32 18.45
CA ILE A 449 14.64 -7.65 17.43
C ILE A 449 15.72 -8.59 17.96
N LEU A 450 15.55 -9.14 19.18
CA LEU A 450 16.52 -10.00 19.85
C LEU A 450 16.05 -11.45 19.92
N PRO A 451 16.86 -12.41 19.46
CA PRO A 451 16.64 -13.82 19.75
C PRO A 451 16.80 -14.08 21.25
N LYS A 452 16.30 -15.23 21.71
CA LYS A 452 16.59 -15.70 23.08
C LYS A 452 18.10 -15.95 23.21
N ALA A 453 18.66 -15.63 24.37
CA ALA A 453 20.11 -15.61 24.57
C ALA A 453 20.78 -17.00 24.43
N ASP A 454 20.04 -18.07 24.75
CA ASP A 454 20.47 -19.46 24.57
C ASP A 454 20.39 -19.93 23.11
N GLU A 455 19.55 -19.30 22.29
CA GLU A 455 19.47 -19.55 20.85
C GLU A 455 20.55 -18.79 20.09
N CYS A 456 20.76 -17.49 20.33
CA CYS A 456 21.84 -16.74 19.69
C CYS A 456 22.22 -15.47 20.46
N ASP A 457 23.50 -15.27 20.82
CA ASP A 457 23.89 -14.16 21.72
C ASP A 457 24.51 -12.94 21.00
N ASN A 458 24.75 -13.04 19.69
CA ASN A 458 25.38 -12.00 18.87
C ASN A 458 24.68 -11.72 17.53
N LEU A 459 23.36 -11.90 17.48
CA LEU A 459 22.53 -11.65 16.29
C LEU A 459 21.37 -10.69 16.60
N LEU A 460 21.12 -9.72 15.70
CA LEU A 460 19.91 -8.90 15.71
C LEU A 460 19.08 -9.13 14.45
N VAL A 461 17.75 -9.08 14.57
CA VAL A 461 16.80 -9.39 13.49
C VAL A 461 15.78 -8.24 13.34
N PRO A 462 16.14 -7.14 12.64
CA PRO A 462 15.27 -5.96 12.50
C PRO A 462 14.07 -6.14 11.56
N ILE A 463 14.08 -7.09 10.62
CA ILE A 463 13.05 -7.19 9.57
C ILE A 463 12.11 -8.36 9.83
N ALA A 464 12.66 -9.57 9.92
CA ALA A 464 11.98 -10.78 10.36
C ALA A 464 11.78 -10.82 11.89
N LEU A 465 11.58 -9.64 12.49
CA LEU A 465 11.50 -9.45 13.94
C LEU A 465 10.35 -10.23 14.59
N SER A 466 10.38 -10.29 15.92
CA SER A 466 9.43 -11.05 16.70
C SER A 466 8.09 -10.34 16.84
N CYS A 467 7.09 -10.81 16.09
CA CYS A 467 5.72 -10.26 16.04
C CYS A 467 4.70 -11.31 15.55
N THR A 468 3.41 -11.01 15.69
CA THR A 468 2.30 -11.78 15.09
C THR A 468 2.04 -11.35 13.64
N HIS A 469 1.16 -12.05 12.92
CA HIS A 469 0.71 -11.66 11.58
C HIS A 469 -0.01 -10.31 11.57
N VAL A 470 -0.82 -10.05 12.60
CA VAL A 470 -1.45 -8.74 12.76
C VAL A 470 -0.41 -7.68 13.11
N GLY A 471 0.58 -8.01 13.94
CA GLY A 471 1.69 -7.12 14.28
C GLY A 471 2.53 -6.74 13.06
N ILE A 472 3.00 -7.72 12.28
CA ILE A 472 3.85 -7.49 11.10
C ILE A 472 3.12 -6.63 10.06
N SER A 473 1.79 -6.77 9.93
CA SER A 473 0.93 -6.00 9.02
C SER A 473 0.97 -4.48 9.24
N SER A 474 1.41 -4.01 10.41
CA SER A 474 1.67 -2.59 10.68
C SER A 474 3.17 -2.24 10.63
N ILE A 475 4.05 -3.22 10.82
CA ILE A 475 5.50 -3.02 10.91
C ILE A 475 6.17 -3.03 9.52
N ARG A 476 5.66 -3.83 8.58
CA ARG A 476 6.31 -4.20 7.30
C ARG A 476 6.39 -3.14 6.21
N VAL A 477 6.50 -1.87 6.60
CA VAL A 477 6.69 -0.75 5.68
C VAL A 477 8.08 -0.16 5.84
N GLU A 478 8.62 0.32 4.74
CA GLU A 478 10.02 0.75 4.62
C GLU A 478 10.41 1.88 5.60
N PRO A 479 9.53 2.83 5.99
CA PRO A 479 9.86 3.78 7.05
C PRO A 479 10.21 3.09 8.36
N THR A 480 9.40 2.13 8.78
CA THR A 480 9.63 1.38 10.03
C THR A 480 10.86 0.49 9.91
N TRP A 481 11.02 -0.25 8.80
CA TRP A 481 12.16 -1.15 8.60
C TRP A 481 13.50 -0.41 8.51
N MET A 482 13.57 0.74 7.86
CA MET A 482 14.81 1.54 7.80
C MET A 482 15.26 1.98 9.20
N ILE A 483 14.33 2.37 10.07
CA ILE A 483 14.63 2.81 11.44
C ILE A 483 14.96 1.62 12.34
N LEU A 484 14.26 0.47 12.17
CA LEU A 484 14.62 -0.78 12.87
C LEU A 484 16.04 -1.22 12.49
N GLY A 485 16.37 -1.15 11.20
CA GLY A 485 17.70 -1.37 10.67
C GLY A 485 18.74 -0.46 11.32
N GLN A 486 18.51 0.85 11.27
CA GLN A 486 19.37 1.85 11.92
C GLN A 486 19.62 1.50 13.41
N SER A 487 18.56 1.18 14.14
CA SER A 487 18.64 0.80 15.55
C SER A 487 19.48 -0.46 15.78
N ALA A 488 19.28 -1.47 14.94
CA ALA A 488 20.04 -2.72 15.01
C ALA A 488 21.54 -2.48 14.71
N GLY A 489 21.85 -1.62 13.74
CA GLY A 489 23.21 -1.22 13.41
C GLY A 489 23.95 -0.57 14.58
N ILE A 490 23.29 0.39 15.25
CA ILE A 490 23.83 1.07 16.44
C ILE A 490 24.08 0.06 17.56
N ALA A 491 23.08 -0.77 17.87
CA ALA A 491 23.19 -1.79 18.91
C ALA A 491 24.28 -2.83 18.61
N ALA A 492 24.43 -3.23 17.34
CA ALA A 492 25.45 -4.19 16.92
C ALA A 492 26.87 -3.65 17.11
N ALA A 493 27.10 -2.40 16.69
CA ALA A 493 28.40 -1.73 16.84
C ALA A 493 28.75 -1.53 18.32
N MET A 494 27.78 -1.10 19.13
CA MET A 494 27.97 -0.98 20.58
C MET A 494 28.30 -2.32 21.24
N SER A 495 27.57 -3.39 20.89
CA SER A 495 27.79 -4.74 21.42
C SER A 495 29.15 -5.30 21.02
N ALA A 496 29.55 -5.09 19.76
CA ALA A 496 30.87 -5.48 19.24
C ALA A 496 32.01 -4.74 19.96
N LYS A 497 31.84 -3.44 20.21
CA LYS A 497 32.83 -2.60 20.93
C LYS A 497 32.95 -2.99 22.40
N GLN A 498 31.84 -3.27 23.07
CA GLN A 498 31.80 -3.61 24.49
C GLN A 498 32.05 -5.10 24.77
N SER A 499 32.09 -5.93 23.72
CA SER A 499 32.21 -7.39 23.83
C SER A 499 31.13 -8.00 24.73
N VAL A 500 29.88 -7.53 24.57
CA VAL A 500 28.71 -8.04 25.30
C VAL A 500 27.75 -8.74 24.35
N ALA A 501 27.00 -9.71 24.87
CA ALA A 501 25.85 -10.26 24.15
C ALA A 501 24.83 -9.16 23.86
N VAL A 502 24.15 -9.24 22.71
CA VAL A 502 23.21 -8.19 22.26
C VAL A 502 22.06 -7.99 23.25
N GLN A 503 21.66 -9.05 23.96
CA GLN A 503 20.64 -9.02 25.02
C GLN A 503 21.11 -8.33 26.31
N LYS A 504 22.43 -8.20 26.52
CA LYS A 504 23.03 -7.59 27.71
C LYS A 504 23.42 -6.13 27.50
N LEU A 505 23.18 -5.57 26.31
CA LEU A 505 23.44 -4.16 26.04
C LEU A 505 22.52 -3.28 26.90
N ALA A 506 23.09 -2.33 27.64
CA ALA A 506 22.33 -1.45 28.50
C ALA A 506 21.47 -0.48 27.67
N TYR A 507 20.14 -0.63 27.74
CA TYR A 507 19.20 0.20 26.98
C TYR A 507 19.38 1.72 27.17
N PRO A 508 19.64 2.27 28.38
CA PRO A 508 19.87 3.71 28.53
C PRO A 508 21.01 4.25 27.65
N ALA A 509 22.10 3.49 27.52
CA ALA A 509 23.21 3.85 26.64
C ALA A 509 22.83 3.73 25.15
N LEU A 510 22.05 2.69 24.79
CA LEU A 510 21.53 2.55 23.43
C LEU A 510 20.62 3.74 23.08
N ARG A 511 19.68 4.10 23.96
CA ARG A 511 18.76 5.23 23.79
C ARG A 511 19.51 6.53 23.49
N GLU A 512 20.59 6.82 24.22
CA GLU A 512 21.42 8.00 23.98
C GLU A 512 21.97 8.03 22.55
N ARG A 513 22.48 6.89 22.05
CA ARG A 513 23.00 6.77 20.69
C ARG A 513 21.92 6.87 19.61
N LEU A 514 20.75 6.25 19.83
CA LEU A 514 19.61 6.36 18.90
C LEU A 514 19.17 7.82 18.72
N LEU A 515 19.07 8.57 19.82
CA LEU A 515 18.75 10.00 19.79
C LEU A 515 19.86 10.83 19.13
N ALA A 516 21.12 10.50 19.39
CA ALA A 516 22.26 11.16 18.72
C ALA A 516 22.24 10.98 17.20
N GLN A 517 21.69 9.87 16.71
CA GLN A 517 21.44 9.63 15.28
C GLN A 517 20.03 10.06 14.82
N LYS A 518 19.39 10.98 15.55
CA LYS A 518 18.14 11.66 15.20
C LYS A 518 16.91 10.74 15.08
N GLN A 519 16.90 9.58 15.73
CA GLN A 519 15.68 8.76 15.81
C GLN A 519 14.68 9.38 16.79
N ALA A 520 13.39 9.30 16.46
CA ALA A 520 12.30 9.64 17.37
C ALA A 520 11.92 8.41 18.20
N LEU A 521 11.92 8.55 19.53
CA LEU A 521 11.64 7.44 20.46
C LEU A 521 10.45 7.70 21.38
N ASP A 522 9.89 8.91 21.34
CA ASP A 522 8.73 9.28 22.14
C ASP A 522 7.47 9.23 21.25
N LEU A 523 6.37 8.69 21.79
CA LEU A 523 5.09 8.72 21.09
C LEU A 523 4.70 10.17 20.77
N PRO A 524 4.22 10.46 19.55
CA PRO A 524 3.93 11.82 19.13
C PRO A 524 2.71 12.37 19.88
N VAL A 525 2.77 13.65 20.21
CA VAL A 525 1.56 14.42 20.54
C VAL A 525 0.88 14.80 19.22
N LEU A 526 -0.28 14.22 18.96
CA LEU A 526 -1.02 14.47 17.73
C LEU A 526 -1.87 15.74 17.89
N PRO A 527 -1.95 16.61 16.87
CA PRO A 527 -2.76 17.83 16.93
C PRO A 527 -4.23 17.45 17.01
N ASP A 528 -5.03 18.21 17.77
CA ASP A 528 -6.47 18.01 17.84
C ASP A 528 -7.10 18.01 16.44
N LEU A 529 -8.04 17.10 16.23
CA LEU A 529 -8.82 17.11 15.01
C LEU A 529 -9.72 18.35 15.03
N PRO A 530 -9.89 19.05 13.89
CA PRO A 530 -10.90 20.07 13.80
C PRO A 530 -12.26 19.46 14.19
N PRO A 531 -13.12 20.20 14.91
CA PRO A 531 -14.43 19.70 15.30
C PRO A 531 -15.14 19.21 14.04
N VAL A 532 -15.54 17.93 14.05
CA VAL A 532 -16.34 17.37 12.96
C VAL A 532 -17.60 18.22 12.88
N PRO A 533 -17.89 18.91 11.76
CA PRO A 533 -19.14 19.61 11.62
C PRO A 533 -20.27 18.60 11.83
N VAL A 534 -21.05 18.75 12.90
CA VAL A 534 -22.24 17.93 13.15
C VAL A 534 -23.26 18.31 12.09
N THR A 535 -23.06 17.72 10.93
CA THR A 535 -23.97 17.84 9.81
C THR A 535 -25.04 16.79 10.05
N PRO A 536 -26.32 17.16 10.14
CA PRO A 536 -27.39 16.18 10.27
C PRO A 536 -27.20 15.08 9.22
N VAL A 537 -27.31 13.82 9.61
CA VAL A 537 -27.20 12.71 8.65
C VAL A 537 -28.31 12.82 7.59
N SER A 538 -29.48 13.28 8.02
CA SER A 538 -30.66 13.54 7.19
C SER A 538 -31.46 14.72 7.74
N ILE A 539 -32.18 15.41 6.86
CA ILE A 539 -33.16 16.45 7.22
C ILE A 539 -34.55 15.85 7.06
N ASP A 540 -35.37 15.86 8.11
CA ASP A 540 -36.76 15.42 8.02
C ASP A 540 -37.55 16.42 7.13
N PRO A 541 -38.11 15.97 5.98
CA PRO A 541 -38.87 16.84 5.08
C PRO A 541 -40.01 17.59 5.78
N LYS A 542 -40.57 17.01 6.85
CA LYS A 542 -41.69 17.61 7.61
C LYS A 542 -41.27 18.82 8.45
N THR A 543 -39.98 18.99 8.71
CA THR A 543 -39.44 20.12 9.47
C THR A 543 -39.14 21.34 8.60
N LEU A 544 -39.19 21.18 7.28
CA LEU A 544 -38.92 22.22 6.30
C LEU A 544 -40.21 22.97 5.94
N SER A 545 -40.09 24.28 5.71
CA SER A 545 -41.22 25.12 5.32
C SER A 545 -41.54 25.01 3.83
N GLY A 546 -42.79 25.37 3.47
CA GLY A 546 -43.27 25.37 2.09
C GLY A 546 -43.64 23.99 1.57
N ILE A 547 -43.67 23.86 0.25
CA ILE A 547 -43.93 22.57 -0.43
C ILE A 547 -42.59 21.88 -0.61
N VAL A 548 -42.43 20.70 0.00
CA VAL A 548 -41.19 19.92 -0.06
C VAL A 548 -41.45 18.61 -0.78
N LEU A 549 -40.70 18.38 -1.85
CA LEU A 549 -40.81 17.22 -2.73
C LEU A 549 -39.50 16.44 -2.66
N ASP A 550 -39.50 15.39 -1.84
CA ASP A 550 -38.36 14.48 -1.62
C ASP A 550 -38.26 13.43 -2.74
N ASP A 551 -37.05 12.96 -3.08
CA ASP A 551 -36.81 11.97 -4.14
C ASP A 551 -37.71 10.74 -4.04
N ALA A 552 -38.05 10.30 -2.81
CA ALA A 552 -38.93 9.16 -2.57
C ALA A 552 -40.37 9.36 -3.07
N GLN A 553 -40.80 10.60 -3.34
CA GLN A 553 -42.12 10.96 -3.86
C GLN A 553 -42.16 11.05 -5.39
N ALA A 554 -41.01 10.91 -6.06
CA ALA A 554 -40.91 11.19 -7.48
C ALA A 554 -41.17 9.95 -8.36
N GLU A 555 -41.75 10.19 -9.52
CA GLU A 555 -41.83 9.21 -10.61
C GLU A 555 -40.49 9.19 -11.35
N THR A 556 -39.90 8.01 -11.52
CA THR A 556 -38.63 7.87 -12.23
C THR A 556 -38.82 7.18 -13.58
N LYS A 557 -38.09 7.66 -14.59
CA LYS A 557 -37.93 7.01 -15.90
C LYS A 557 -36.45 6.83 -16.17
N GLY A 558 -36.09 5.70 -16.77
CA GLY A 558 -34.70 5.36 -17.03
C GLY A 558 -33.95 4.93 -15.75
N PRO A 559 -32.70 4.51 -15.89
CA PRO A 559 -31.90 4.04 -14.78
C PRO A 559 -31.54 5.20 -13.82
N TRP A 560 -31.71 4.96 -12.52
CA TRP A 560 -31.26 5.81 -11.41
C TRP A 560 -30.63 4.93 -10.34
N ALA A 561 -29.58 5.43 -9.69
CA ALA A 561 -28.97 4.79 -8.53
C ALA A 561 -29.25 5.61 -7.27
N ARG A 562 -29.47 4.93 -6.14
CA ARG A 562 -29.72 5.56 -4.84
C ARG A 562 -28.44 5.61 -4.00
N SER A 563 -28.22 6.71 -3.30
CA SER A 563 -27.07 6.90 -2.41
C SER A 563 -27.45 7.74 -1.18
N SER A 564 -26.69 7.58 -0.10
CA SER A 564 -26.78 8.38 1.13
C SER A 564 -25.39 8.87 1.59
N ASN A 565 -24.41 8.84 0.68
CA ASN A 565 -23.01 9.12 1.01
C ASN A 565 -22.73 10.61 1.27
N PHE A 566 -23.46 11.50 0.60
CA PHE A 566 -23.36 12.93 0.84
C PHE A 566 -24.40 13.33 1.87
N LYS A 567 -23.98 14.08 2.90
CA LYS A 567 -24.79 14.51 4.03
C LYS A 567 -24.64 16.03 4.21
N PRO A 568 -25.68 16.77 4.64
CA PRO A 568 -27.02 16.25 4.86
C PRO A 568 -27.72 15.99 3.52
N HIS A 569 -28.63 15.02 3.48
CA HIS A 569 -29.62 14.90 2.41
C HIS A 569 -31.02 15.07 3.01
N VAL A 570 -32.01 15.40 2.18
CA VAL A 570 -33.41 15.43 2.61
C VAL A 570 -33.93 14.00 2.65
N GLY A 571 -34.82 13.69 3.58
CA GLY A 571 -35.39 12.36 3.72
C GLY A 571 -34.32 11.27 3.98
N THR A 572 -34.29 10.23 3.15
CA THR A 572 -33.47 9.03 3.41
C THR A 572 -32.28 8.86 2.48
N GLY A 573 -32.14 9.70 1.45
CA GLY A 573 -31.03 9.66 0.51
C GLY A 573 -31.31 10.55 -0.69
N TYR A 574 -30.63 10.26 -1.80
CA TYR A 574 -30.86 10.94 -3.07
C TYR A 574 -30.63 9.97 -4.24
N LEU A 575 -31.11 10.38 -5.42
CA LEU A 575 -30.89 9.69 -6.69
C LEU A 575 -29.71 10.31 -7.46
N HIS A 576 -29.01 9.49 -8.23
CA HIS A 576 -28.07 9.96 -9.24
C HIS A 576 -28.14 9.15 -10.53
N ASP A 577 -27.86 9.81 -11.66
CA ASP A 577 -27.92 9.22 -12.99
C ASP A 577 -26.67 8.40 -13.35
N ASP A 578 -25.71 8.33 -12.44
CA ASP A 578 -24.41 7.69 -12.64
C ASP A 578 -23.56 8.30 -13.76
N LYS A 579 -23.73 9.61 -14.00
CA LYS A 579 -23.01 10.36 -15.03
C LYS A 579 -23.25 9.81 -16.44
N ARG A 580 -24.45 9.29 -16.70
CA ARG A 580 -24.79 8.74 -18.02
C ARG A 580 -24.92 9.84 -19.07
N GLY A 581 -25.62 10.93 -18.73
CA GLY A 581 -25.82 12.06 -19.66
C GLY A 581 -26.47 11.70 -21.01
N ASP A 582 -27.15 10.57 -21.10
CA ASP A 582 -27.67 9.97 -22.35
C ASP A 582 -29.10 10.43 -22.71
N GLY A 583 -29.71 11.27 -21.86
CA GLY A 583 -31.09 11.74 -22.02
C GLY A 583 -32.17 10.68 -21.76
N GLN A 584 -31.81 9.49 -21.28
CA GLN A 584 -32.78 8.42 -21.03
C GLN A 584 -33.39 8.48 -19.62
N SER A 585 -32.76 9.21 -18.70
CA SER A 585 -33.17 9.28 -17.31
C SER A 585 -33.88 10.59 -16.97
N SER A 586 -35.05 10.49 -16.35
CA SER A 586 -35.78 11.64 -15.79
C SER A 586 -36.44 11.32 -14.46
N VAL A 587 -36.61 12.35 -13.64
CA VAL A 587 -37.37 12.33 -12.38
C VAL A 587 -38.47 13.37 -12.46
N THR A 588 -39.72 12.99 -12.21
CA THR A 588 -40.88 13.87 -12.28
C THR A 588 -41.60 13.90 -10.93
N PHE A 589 -41.73 15.09 -10.36
CA PHE A 589 -42.58 15.35 -9.20
C PHE A 589 -43.94 15.85 -9.67
N ARG A 590 -45.02 15.36 -9.06
CA ARG A 590 -46.40 15.79 -9.35
C ARG A 590 -47.10 16.23 -8.07
N PHE A 591 -47.76 17.37 -8.09
CA PHE A 591 -48.55 17.87 -6.97
C PHE A 591 -49.56 18.92 -7.43
N LYS A 592 -50.53 19.25 -6.57
CA LYS A 592 -51.36 20.45 -6.73
C LYS A 592 -50.91 21.51 -5.75
N ALA A 593 -50.67 22.72 -6.24
CA ALA A 593 -50.28 23.83 -5.37
C ALA A 593 -51.45 24.18 -4.43
N PRO A 594 -51.22 24.35 -3.12
CA PRO A 594 -52.29 24.68 -2.18
C PRO A 594 -52.84 26.11 -2.39
N LYS A 595 -52.06 26.98 -3.06
CA LYS A 595 -52.41 28.36 -3.35
C LYS A 595 -51.77 28.79 -4.67
N ALA A 596 -52.46 29.64 -5.43
CA ALA A 596 -51.92 30.22 -6.65
C ALA A 596 -50.98 31.39 -6.31
N GLY A 597 -49.88 31.53 -7.04
CA GLY A 597 -48.94 32.64 -6.85
C GLY A 597 -47.53 32.33 -7.35
N LYS A 598 -46.61 33.26 -7.06
CA LYS A 598 -45.18 33.10 -7.36
C LYS A 598 -44.48 32.37 -6.23
N TYR A 599 -43.68 31.37 -6.59
CA TYR A 599 -42.90 30.55 -5.69
C TYR A 599 -41.42 30.63 -6.07
N ASP A 600 -40.56 30.81 -5.06
CA ASP A 600 -39.13 30.56 -5.17
C ASP A 600 -38.91 29.04 -5.18
N LEU A 601 -38.52 28.51 -6.34
CA LEU A 601 -38.17 27.12 -6.52
C LEU A 601 -36.71 26.91 -6.13
N ARG A 602 -36.50 26.05 -5.16
CA ARG A 602 -35.20 25.70 -4.62
C ARG A 602 -34.91 24.21 -4.77
N MET A 603 -33.63 23.87 -4.86
CA MET A 603 -33.17 22.50 -5.03
C MET A 603 -32.12 22.14 -3.98
N ALA A 604 -32.28 20.97 -3.36
CA ALA A 604 -31.25 20.29 -2.59
C ALA A 604 -30.49 19.34 -3.52
N TYR A 605 -29.16 19.32 -3.38
CA TYR A 605 -28.27 18.38 -4.09
C TYR A 605 -26.88 18.40 -3.45
N SER A 606 -26.12 17.33 -3.66
CA SER A 606 -24.72 17.26 -3.21
C SER A 606 -23.77 17.92 -4.22
N ALA A 607 -23.39 19.16 -3.96
CA ALA A 607 -22.49 19.91 -4.83
C ALA A 607 -21.05 19.36 -4.82
N HIS A 608 -20.43 19.17 -5.99
CA HIS A 608 -18.98 18.97 -6.15
C HIS A 608 -18.57 18.97 -7.63
N GLU A 609 -17.28 19.13 -7.90
CA GLU A 609 -16.71 19.32 -9.26
C GLU A 609 -17.07 18.26 -10.32
N THR A 610 -17.58 17.08 -9.93
CA THR A 610 -17.95 16.01 -10.87
C THR A 610 -19.41 16.09 -11.33
N ARG A 611 -20.17 17.08 -10.86
CA ARG A 611 -21.61 17.24 -11.12
C ARG A 611 -21.84 17.96 -12.44
N ALA A 612 -23.03 17.77 -13.01
CA ALA A 612 -23.44 18.44 -14.22
C ALA A 612 -23.60 19.95 -13.98
N LYS A 613 -23.09 20.76 -14.93
CA LYS A 613 -23.18 22.23 -14.86
C LYS A 613 -24.49 22.80 -15.37
N ALA A 614 -25.31 21.97 -16.01
CA ALA A 614 -26.49 22.42 -16.75
C ALA A 614 -27.62 21.39 -16.72
N VAL A 615 -28.03 20.93 -15.54
CA VAL A 615 -29.15 19.98 -15.38
C VAL A 615 -30.45 20.62 -15.87
N PRO A 616 -31.11 20.06 -16.90
CA PRO A 616 -32.40 20.58 -17.38
C PRO A 616 -33.52 20.31 -16.37
N VAL A 617 -34.24 21.36 -15.99
CA VAL A 617 -35.42 21.30 -15.12
C VAL A 617 -36.60 21.97 -15.83
N THR A 618 -37.69 21.23 -16.03
CA THR A 618 -38.92 21.73 -16.66
C THR A 618 -40.05 21.75 -15.65
N ILE A 619 -40.71 22.89 -15.50
CA ILE A 619 -41.87 23.09 -14.63
C ILE A 619 -43.08 23.35 -15.52
N GLN A 620 -44.16 22.62 -15.29
CA GLN A 620 -45.45 22.81 -15.95
C GLN A 620 -46.53 22.98 -14.88
N SER A 621 -47.30 24.06 -14.91
CA SER A 621 -48.48 24.27 -14.06
C SER A 621 -49.63 24.77 -14.93
N GLY A 622 -50.64 23.92 -15.17
CA GLY A 622 -51.66 24.20 -16.19
C GLY A 622 -51.03 24.33 -17.58
N ASP A 623 -51.33 25.40 -18.31
CA ASP A 623 -50.74 25.71 -19.63
C ASP A 623 -49.38 26.43 -19.53
N HIS A 624 -48.96 26.84 -18.33
CA HIS A 624 -47.71 27.58 -18.14
C HIS A 624 -46.52 26.63 -18.00
N LYS A 625 -45.52 26.82 -18.88
CA LYS A 625 -44.27 26.06 -18.91
C LYS A 625 -43.06 26.94 -18.67
N VAL A 626 -42.19 26.54 -17.75
CA VAL A 626 -40.89 27.17 -17.48
C VAL A 626 -39.78 26.14 -17.63
N SER A 627 -38.66 26.52 -18.21
CA SER A 627 -37.46 25.67 -18.33
C SER A 627 -36.26 26.38 -17.72
N LEU A 628 -35.55 25.67 -16.85
CA LEU A 628 -34.38 26.14 -16.12
C LEU A 628 -33.20 25.19 -16.38
N LYS A 629 -31.99 25.68 -16.16
CA LYS A 629 -30.75 24.88 -16.11
C LYS A 629 -30.08 25.10 -14.77
N VAL A 630 -29.71 24.01 -14.08
CA VAL A 630 -29.12 24.05 -12.74
C VAL A 630 -27.67 23.59 -12.79
N ASP A 631 -26.77 24.42 -12.25
CA ASP A 631 -25.37 24.08 -12.06
C ASP A 631 -25.16 23.41 -10.70
N GLN A 632 -25.02 22.08 -10.71
CA GLN A 632 -24.84 21.29 -9.50
C GLN A 632 -23.38 21.23 -9.02
N THR A 633 -22.44 21.92 -9.70
CA THR A 633 -21.07 22.09 -9.17
C THR A 633 -21.02 23.16 -8.07
N GLN A 634 -22.01 24.05 -8.03
CA GLN A 634 -22.05 25.16 -7.08
C GLN A 634 -22.52 24.71 -5.70
N ALA A 635 -21.74 25.06 -4.67
CA ALA A 635 -22.08 24.77 -3.28
C ALA A 635 -23.42 25.40 -2.85
N LEU A 636 -24.17 24.76 -1.96
CA LEU A 636 -25.36 25.38 -1.37
C LEU A 636 -24.97 26.61 -0.52
N PRO A 637 -25.85 27.62 -0.36
CA PRO A 637 -25.59 28.76 0.51
C PRO A 637 -25.25 28.32 1.94
N ALA A 638 -24.37 29.05 2.61
CA ALA A 638 -23.92 28.69 3.94
C ALA A 638 -25.10 28.58 4.92
N LYS A 639 -25.21 27.44 5.62
CA LYS A 639 -26.30 27.10 6.56
C LYS A 639 -27.67 26.86 5.90
N GLU A 640 -27.75 26.77 4.58
CA GLU A 640 -28.96 26.36 3.87
C GLU A 640 -28.83 24.94 3.31
N SER A 641 -29.96 24.25 3.20
CA SER A 641 -30.06 22.89 2.63
C SER A 641 -30.61 22.89 1.20
N PHE A 642 -30.99 24.07 0.71
CA PHE A 642 -31.50 24.28 -0.64
C PHE A 642 -30.86 25.52 -1.23
N ARG A 643 -30.80 25.58 -2.56
CA ARG A 643 -30.42 26.78 -3.31
C ARG A 643 -31.58 27.18 -4.22
N SER A 644 -31.90 28.48 -4.29
CA SER A 644 -32.83 29.00 -5.28
C SER A 644 -32.31 28.73 -6.70
N ILE A 645 -33.15 28.09 -7.52
CA ILE A 645 -32.85 27.78 -8.93
C ILE A 645 -33.71 28.60 -9.89
N GLY A 646 -34.73 29.31 -9.39
CA GLY A 646 -35.55 30.23 -10.15
C GLY A 646 -36.88 30.53 -9.46
N THR A 647 -37.65 31.45 -10.03
CA THR A 647 -39.02 31.75 -9.59
C THR A 647 -40.01 31.18 -10.59
N VAL A 648 -41.05 30.52 -10.10
CA VAL A 648 -42.10 29.90 -10.91
C VAL A 648 -43.49 30.38 -10.45
N GLU A 649 -44.43 30.48 -11.39
CA GLU A 649 -45.82 30.79 -11.08
C GLU A 649 -46.63 29.49 -11.08
N LEU A 650 -47.39 29.25 -10.00
CA LEU A 650 -48.19 28.05 -9.81
C LEU A 650 -49.67 28.39 -9.73
N PHE A 651 -50.51 27.49 -10.25
CA PHE A 651 -51.96 27.61 -10.24
C PHE A 651 -52.58 26.53 -9.36
N ALA A 652 -53.46 26.91 -8.43
CA ALA A 652 -54.02 26.00 -7.43
C ALA A 652 -55.05 25.00 -8.00
N ASP A 653 -55.68 25.37 -9.11
CA ASP A 653 -56.68 24.59 -9.84
C ASP A 653 -56.07 23.64 -10.88
N ALA A 654 -54.75 23.69 -11.10
CA ALA A 654 -54.04 22.86 -12.06
C ALA A 654 -53.05 21.89 -11.39
N GLU A 655 -52.80 20.75 -12.03
CA GLU A 655 -51.66 19.89 -11.66
C GLU A 655 -50.35 20.62 -12.03
N THR A 656 -49.40 20.55 -11.11
CA THR A 656 -48.02 21.01 -11.34
C THR A 656 -47.10 19.80 -11.46
N THR A 657 -46.26 19.81 -12.50
CA THR A 657 -45.19 18.83 -12.69
C THR A 657 -43.84 19.53 -12.71
N ILE A 658 -42.85 18.94 -12.05
CA ILE A 658 -41.45 19.37 -12.13
C ILE A 658 -40.62 18.18 -12.57
N THR A 659 -40.01 18.27 -13.75
CA THR A 659 -39.22 17.21 -14.35
C THR A 659 -37.77 17.60 -14.47
N LEU A 660 -36.89 16.79 -13.89
CA LEU A 660 -35.44 16.85 -14.08
C LEU A 660 -35.03 15.75 -15.04
N SER A 661 -34.07 16.02 -15.94
CA SER A 661 -33.54 15.01 -16.86
C SER A 661 -32.01 15.03 -16.90
N ASN A 662 -31.41 13.97 -17.46
CA ASN A 662 -29.97 13.92 -17.76
C ASN A 662 -29.66 14.22 -19.24
N THR A 663 -30.56 14.92 -19.94
CA THR A 663 -30.36 15.25 -21.36
C THR A 663 -29.21 16.25 -21.50
N GLU A 664 -28.19 15.91 -22.30
CA GLU A 664 -27.05 16.79 -22.61
C GLU A 664 -26.24 17.27 -21.38
N THR A 665 -26.14 16.44 -20.33
CA THR A 665 -25.40 16.78 -19.11
C THR A 665 -23.95 16.26 -19.14
N ASP A 666 -23.01 17.05 -18.62
CA ASP A 666 -21.55 16.81 -18.65
C ASP A 666 -20.98 16.17 -17.36
N GLY A 667 -21.84 15.89 -16.38
CA GLY A 667 -21.47 15.37 -15.07
C GLY A 667 -22.61 14.57 -14.44
N PHE A 668 -22.43 14.17 -13.17
CA PHE A 668 -23.50 13.49 -12.43
C PHE A 668 -24.70 14.43 -12.24
N VAL A 669 -25.89 13.93 -12.54
CA VAL A 669 -27.16 14.57 -12.19
C VAL A 669 -27.64 14.00 -10.86
N ILE A 670 -27.77 14.85 -9.85
CA ILE A 670 -28.24 14.50 -8.51
C ILE A 670 -29.68 14.98 -8.33
N VAL A 671 -30.54 14.16 -7.75
CA VAL A 671 -31.90 14.56 -7.35
C VAL A 671 -32.12 14.15 -5.90
N ASP A 672 -32.08 15.13 -4.99
CA ASP A 672 -32.34 14.94 -3.55
C ASP A 672 -33.76 15.44 -3.21
N ALA A 673 -33.98 16.75 -3.19
CA ALA A 673 -35.31 17.31 -2.99
C ALA A 673 -35.52 18.65 -3.67
N LEU A 674 -36.78 19.02 -3.88
CA LEU A 674 -37.21 20.37 -4.26
C LEU A 674 -37.97 21.02 -3.11
N GLN A 675 -37.86 22.34 -3.01
CA GLN A 675 -38.61 23.15 -2.07
C GLN A 675 -39.22 24.35 -2.80
N LEU A 676 -40.50 24.61 -2.57
CA LEU A 676 -41.18 25.80 -3.08
C LEU A 676 -41.65 26.66 -1.91
N ILE A 677 -41.13 27.89 -1.85
CA ILE A 677 -41.49 28.91 -0.86
C ILE A 677 -42.27 30.01 -1.55
N GLU A 678 -43.40 30.46 -1.00
CA GLU A 678 -44.13 31.62 -1.53
C GLU A 678 -43.19 32.84 -1.56
N ALA A 679 -43.00 33.41 -2.76
CA ALA A 679 -42.19 34.60 -2.92
C ALA A 679 -42.89 35.78 -2.23
N LYS A 680 -42.15 36.53 -1.40
CA LYS A 680 -42.63 37.81 -0.89
C LYS A 680 -42.62 38.80 -2.04
N ASN A 681 -43.78 39.42 -2.33
CA ASN A 681 -43.93 40.46 -3.35
C ASN A 681 -42.94 41.62 -3.15
#